data_AF-A0A4Q5RJ14-F1
#
_entry.id   AF-A0A4Q5RJ14-F1
#
_cell.length_a   1.000
_cell.length_b   1.000
_cell.length_c   1.000
_cell.angle_alpha   90.00
_cell.angle_beta   90.00
_cell.angle_gamma   90.00
#
_symmetry.space_group_name_H-M   'P 1'
#
loop_
_entity.id
_entity.type
_entity.pdbx_description
1 polymer ?
#
loop_
_entity_poly.entity_id
_entity_poly.type
_entity_poly.pdbx_seq_one_letter_code
_entity_poly.pdbx_strand_id
1 'polypeptide(L)'
;MRYLLLFCAFLMTALLADSAAPGPTPPLAAQWKKIDALLKKDRTATAAPLVEKIYQQAKVERNSPAYVRALLYKIRLLSNKENDADEKAIALLEADLKTAAFPARPILHSLLAGLYSDYYNQHRYQLYERTQGAAPTADPAPPSAANGGPDLATWDAGRLGAAIVRHYYQSVEEEPQRQLATTLADLGDLATSGDAEGRALRPTLYDLLAQRAIAGLQNQELYITRPEQQFQATDPRLFGSAQEFAALKLDAPAADSLNGQLHALRLLQRLTAQRLAANNPAALADVDLQRLGYLRGITQNTDLADHYEPALARMAEAYKALPISTEFIASHAQAQREADPTAAVALARAAEARFPKSRGAARARAVRAEIERPELAFSAAGMVVPGQPWRLDIVARNVTELHAFAYRITLREWATAGNGNYEERNRPLAQRFAHALKAVPAATWALPVPMQPTEYEEHRFAATGSSLPLGYYLILLTNQPKLSLADPALASSVTAYALAGASELSAVSRYQMATDIPQLLVLHRQTGQPLAGVAAQATYQFYNQDGTRSQAVKSEATRTTADGIVELSKTLKQQERPLAAAKIWRGTDTLLLQNLPGVHSQPIDNQPQRHAFLFTDRAIYRPGQTVYFKGILTQSQAANAKLLTGQPVSVRLLDVNGQIAQTLTFTTSEYGSFSGSLVLPTGLLNGEMTLQTDNGSLSFAVEDYKRPTFLVTLDSVPGRPQLGQPLTLAGRARAYAGPATDGGRVQYRVTRRELWALLEGGFRGRSSYPPGGRGGNQEIAHGTTTTDAEGRFSVTFTPPAVPQQPGRRGWEPGYLFEITADVTDAAGETRTGTRSVVIGRNPLSLQLSGPELLDRQHLPALTLLGTNATGEPLPATGTLRLLVRRYHPNLPGVPGPAPED
;
A
#
# COMPACT_ATOMS: atom_id res chain seq x y z
N MET A 1 -15.83 -11.56 -2.35
CA MET A 1 -17.07 -11.59 -3.16
C MET A 1 -16.94 -11.31 -4.67
N ARG A 2 -16.33 -10.22 -5.16
CA ARG A 2 -16.21 -9.97 -6.63
C ARG A 2 -15.41 -11.05 -7.39
N TYR A 3 -14.42 -11.68 -6.76
CA TYR A 3 -13.58 -12.70 -7.40
C TYR A 3 -14.27 -14.06 -7.57
N LEU A 4 -15.13 -14.50 -6.65
CA LEU A 4 -15.91 -15.74 -6.79
C LEU A 4 -16.99 -15.61 -7.89
N LEU A 5 -17.58 -14.42 -8.02
CA LEU A 5 -18.51 -14.06 -9.10
C LEU A 5 -17.80 -13.96 -10.46
N LEU A 6 -16.57 -13.43 -10.51
CA LEU A 6 -15.73 -13.45 -11.71
C LEU A 6 -15.29 -14.89 -12.08
N PHE A 7 -15.00 -15.74 -11.11
CA PHE A 7 -14.63 -17.15 -11.31
C PHE A 7 -15.83 -18.00 -11.82
N CYS A 8 -17.03 -17.73 -11.34
CA CYS A 8 -18.27 -18.36 -11.84
C CYS A 8 -18.78 -17.76 -13.16
N ALA A 9 -18.50 -16.49 -13.45
CA ALA A 9 -18.92 -15.83 -14.68
C ALA A 9 -18.03 -16.15 -15.88
N PHE A 10 -16.72 -16.32 -15.68
CA PHE A 10 -15.77 -16.59 -16.77
C PHE A 10 -15.89 -18.02 -17.33
N LEU A 11 -16.45 -18.96 -16.54
CA LEU A 11 -16.75 -20.33 -16.99
C LEU A 11 -17.96 -20.43 -17.95
N MET A 12 -18.70 -19.35 -18.22
CA MET A 12 -19.99 -19.44 -18.94
C MET A 12 -20.23 -18.47 -20.10
N THR A 13 -19.25 -17.68 -20.53
CA THR A 13 -19.42 -16.78 -21.67
C THR A 13 -18.34 -16.97 -22.73
N ALA A 14 -18.44 -18.06 -23.50
CA ALA A 14 -18.06 -18.06 -24.92
C ALA A 14 -18.74 -19.25 -25.61
N LEU A 15 -19.70 -18.94 -26.49
CA LEU A 15 -20.31 -19.87 -27.43
C LEU A 15 -19.39 -20.06 -28.64
N LEU A 16 -19.35 -21.30 -29.14
CA LEU A 16 -18.87 -21.78 -30.45
C LEU A 16 -17.36 -21.87 -30.66
N ALA A 17 -16.81 -23.05 -30.34
CA ALA A 17 -15.83 -23.74 -31.17
C ALA A 17 -15.97 -25.25 -30.95
N ASP A 18 -16.20 -26.00 -32.03
CA ASP A 18 -16.26 -27.46 -32.04
C ASP A 18 -14.96 -28.04 -31.47
N SER A 19 -15.05 -28.75 -30.35
CA SER A 19 -14.04 -29.74 -29.96
C SER A 19 -14.75 -30.95 -29.38
N ALA A 20 -14.47 -32.11 -29.97
CA ALA A 20 -15.03 -33.40 -29.61
C ALA A 20 -14.51 -33.85 -28.24
N ALA A 21 -15.16 -33.39 -27.17
CA ALA A 21 -15.19 -34.08 -25.88
C ALA A 21 -16.59 -34.71 -25.73
N PRO A 22 -16.73 -35.88 -25.06
CA PRO A 22 -18.05 -36.44 -24.80
C PRO A 22 -18.83 -35.48 -23.91
N GLY A 23 -19.75 -34.74 -24.51
CA GLY A 23 -20.69 -33.89 -23.79
C GLY A 23 -21.62 -34.73 -22.91
N PRO A 24 -22.33 -34.09 -21.97
CA PRO A 24 -23.36 -34.77 -21.18
C PRO A 24 -24.35 -35.45 -22.12
N THR A 25 -24.89 -36.60 -21.71
CA THR A 25 -25.97 -37.26 -22.47
C THR A 25 -27.05 -36.21 -22.82
N PRO A 26 -27.65 -36.25 -24.02
CA PRO A 26 -28.56 -35.21 -24.50
C PRO A 26 -29.62 -34.71 -23.48
N PRO A 27 -30.18 -35.57 -22.59
CA PRO A 27 -31.10 -35.13 -21.54
C PRO A 27 -30.47 -34.24 -20.45
N LEU A 28 -29.21 -34.51 -20.05
CA LEU A 28 -28.53 -33.79 -18.98
C LEU A 28 -28.02 -32.42 -19.45
N ALA A 29 -27.60 -32.31 -20.72
CA ALA A 29 -27.23 -31.04 -21.35
C ALA A 29 -28.37 -30.00 -21.31
N ALA A 30 -29.59 -30.44 -21.63
CA ALA A 30 -30.78 -29.58 -21.61
C ALA A 30 -31.15 -29.12 -20.19
N GLN A 31 -30.96 -29.98 -19.19
CA GLN A 31 -31.20 -29.64 -17.79
C GLN A 31 -30.22 -28.58 -17.27
N TRP A 32 -28.92 -28.70 -17.58
CA TRP A 32 -27.93 -27.68 -17.23
C TRP A 32 -28.22 -26.34 -17.89
N LYS A 33 -28.56 -26.33 -19.18
CA LYS A 33 -28.95 -25.10 -19.90
C LYS A 33 -30.17 -24.41 -19.26
N LYS A 34 -31.14 -25.19 -18.77
CA LYS A 34 -32.30 -24.67 -18.03
C LYS A 34 -31.88 -24.06 -16.70
N ILE A 35 -31.01 -24.73 -15.93
CA ILE A 35 -30.47 -24.21 -14.67
C ILE A 35 -29.71 -22.90 -14.89
N ASP A 36 -28.83 -22.83 -15.91
CA ASP A 36 -28.05 -21.64 -16.23
C ASP A 36 -28.93 -20.45 -16.61
N ALA A 37 -30.00 -20.69 -17.38
CA ALA A 37 -30.97 -19.67 -17.73
C ALA A 37 -31.75 -19.13 -16.50
N LEU A 38 -32.01 -19.98 -15.50
CA LEU A 38 -32.63 -19.57 -14.24
C LEU A 38 -31.66 -18.76 -13.37
N LEU A 39 -30.40 -19.18 -13.26
CA LEU A 39 -29.37 -18.47 -12.51
C LEU A 39 -29.03 -17.11 -13.12
N LYS A 40 -29.03 -16.97 -14.46
CA LYS A 40 -28.87 -15.67 -15.15
C LYS A 40 -30.01 -14.68 -14.85
N LYS A 41 -31.16 -15.16 -14.38
CA LYS A 41 -32.33 -14.36 -13.99
C LYS A 41 -32.50 -14.27 -12.46
N ASP A 42 -31.46 -14.62 -11.69
CA ASP A 42 -31.45 -14.68 -10.23
C ASP A 42 -32.57 -15.54 -9.61
N ARG A 43 -33.11 -16.52 -10.36
CA ARG A 43 -34.19 -17.42 -9.89
C ARG A 43 -33.63 -18.62 -9.14
N THR A 44 -32.83 -18.37 -8.11
CA THR A 44 -32.09 -19.39 -7.34
C THR A 44 -33.00 -20.42 -6.67
N ALA A 45 -34.14 -20.01 -6.11
CA ALA A 45 -35.11 -20.91 -5.48
C ALA A 45 -35.69 -21.96 -6.44
N THR A 46 -35.86 -21.62 -7.72
CA THR A 46 -36.34 -22.56 -8.75
C THR A 46 -35.24 -23.42 -9.36
N ALA A 47 -33.98 -22.96 -9.30
CA ALA A 47 -32.82 -23.70 -9.79
C ALA A 47 -32.36 -24.77 -8.78
N ALA A 48 -32.42 -24.48 -7.47
CA ALA A 48 -31.98 -25.37 -6.41
C ALA A 48 -32.53 -26.81 -6.47
N PRO A 49 -33.84 -27.05 -6.60
CA PRO A 49 -34.37 -28.42 -6.66
C PRO A 49 -33.94 -29.17 -7.95
N LEU A 50 -33.69 -28.45 -9.05
CA LEU A 50 -33.16 -29.06 -10.27
C LEU A 50 -31.72 -29.51 -10.10
N VAL A 51 -30.88 -28.68 -9.46
CA VAL A 51 -29.50 -29.03 -9.12
C VAL A 51 -29.46 -30.21 -8.14
N GLU A 52 -30.32 -30.22 -7.11
CA GLU A 52 -30.39 -31.32 -6.14
C GLU A 52 -30.75 -32.65 -6.79
N LYS A 53 -31.71 -32.64 -7.74
CA LYS A 53 -32.08 -33.84 -8.50
C LYS A 53 -30.89 -34.40 -9.28
N ILE A 54 -30.13 -33.54 -9.97
CA ILE A 54 -28.94 -33.96 -10.72
C ILE A 54 -27.87 -34.49 -9.76
N TYR A 55 -27.66 -33.82 -8.62
CA TYR A 55 -26.70 -34.25 -7.60
C TYR A 55 -26.99 -35.68 -7.10
N GLN A 56 -28.24 -35.96 -6.71
CA GLN A 56 -28.61 -37.30 -6.23
C GLN A 56 -28.50 -38.37 -7.32
N GLN A 57 -28.97 -38.05 -8.53
CA GLN A 57 -28.87 -38.96 -9.67
C GLN A 57 -27.41 -39.28 -10.02
N ALA A 58 -26.54 -38.27 -10.05
CA ALA A 58 -25.12 -38.45 -10.35
C ALA A 58 -24.38 -39.32 -9.32
N LYS A 59 -24.78 -39.28 -8.03
CA LYS A 59 -24.25 -40.17 -7.00
C LYS A 59 -24.64 -41.63 -7.23
N VAL A 60 -25.90 -41.88 -7.58
CA VAL A 60 -26.40 -43.24 -7.87
C VAL A 60 -25.75 -43.81 -9.13
N GLU A 61 -25.64 -43.01 -10.18
CA GLU A 61 -25.04 -43.39 -11.46
C GLU A 61 -23.50 -43.42 -11.44
N ARG A 62 -22.88 -43.01 -10.33
CA ARG A 62 -21.42 -42.84 -10.20
C ARG A 62 -20.82 -41.92 -11.29
N ASN A 63 -21.61 -40.97 -11.76
CA ASN A 63 -21.20 -39.99 -12.77
C ASN A 63 -20.43 -38.85 -12.10
N SER A 64 -19.11 -39.03 -11.96
CA SER A 64 -18.23 -38.08 -11.27
C SER A 64 -18.26 -36.66 -11.88
N PRO A 65 -18.22 -36.47 -13.21
CA PRO A 65 -18.37 -35.14 -13.82
C PRO A 65 -19.65 -34.40 -13.44
N ALA A 66 -20.81 -35.07 -13.55
CA ALA A 66 -22.09 -34.48 -13.19
C ALA A 66 -22.20 -34.22 -11.68
N TYR A 67 -21.64 -35.11 -10.86
CA TYR A 67 -21.63 -35.01 -9.40
C TYR A 67 -20.84 -33.80 -8.91
N VAL A 68 -19.58 -33.62 -9.36
CA VAL A 68 -18.75 -32.47 -8.98
C VAL A 68 -19.35 -31.17 -9.52
N ARG A 69 -19.88 -31.16 -10.75
CA ARG A 69 -20.57 -29.98 -11.31
C ARG A 69 -21.78 -29.59 -10.46
N ALA A 70 -22.60 -30.56 -10.03
CA ALA A 70 -23.73 -30.28 -9.16
C ALA A 70 -23.30 -29.71 -7.79
N LEU A 71 -22.21 -30.21 -7.20
CA LEU A 71 -21.64 -29.64 -5.98
C LEU A 71 -21.22 -28.17 -6.15
N LEU A 72 -20.55 -27.83 -7.26
CA LEU A 72 -20.18 -26.43 -7.54
C LEU A 72 -21.42 -25.52 -7.68
N TYR A 73 -22.50 -26.00 -8.30
CA TYR A 73 -23.75 -25.24 -8.37
C TYR A 73 -24.44 -25.12 -7.01
N LYS A 74 -24.38 -26.16 -6.16
CA LYS A 74 -24.90 -26.09 -4.78
C LYS A 74 -24.14 -25.03 -3.98
N ILE A 75 -22.82 -24.97 -4.08
CA ILE A 75 -22.00 -23.92 -3.44
C ILE A 75 -22.42 -22.52 -3.94
N ARG A 76 -22.54 -22.32 -5.26
CA ARG A 76 -22.99 -21.05 -5.84
C ARG A 76 -24.36 -20.62 -5.33
N LEU A 77 -25.28 -21.57 -5.13
CA LEU A 77 -26.62 -21.29 -4.61
C LEU A 77 -26.60 -20.89 -3.13
N LEU A 78 -25.68 -21.42 -2.32
CA LEU A 78 -25.48 -21.02 -0.92
C LEU A 78 -25.00 -19.56 -0.84
N SER A 79 -24.02 -19.17 -1.66
CA SER A 79 -23.45 -17.82 -1.70
C SER A 79 -24.47 -16.71 -1.98
N ASN A 80 -25.62 -17.04 -2.59
CA ASN A 80 -26.66 -16.07 -2.95
C ASN A 80 -27.74 -15.90 -1.86
N LYS A 81 -27.70 -16.66 -0.76
CA LYS A 81 -28.83 -16.78 0.17
C LYS A 81 -28.48 -16.48 1.63
N GLU A 82 -27.25 -16.71 2.06
CA GLU A 82 -26.92 -16.81 3.49
C GLU A 82 -25.63 -16.05 3.84
N ASN A 83 -25.58 -15.47 5.05
CA ASN A 83 -24.45 -14.64 5.52
C ASN A 83 -23.21 -15.48 5.91
N ASP A 84 -23.36 -16.80 6.07
CA ASP A 84 -22.36 -17.81 6.46
C ASP A 84 -22.12 -18.84 5.33
N ALA A 85 -22.18 -18.36 4.09
CA ALA A 85 -22.15 -19.22 2.91
C ALA A 85 -20.82 -19.98 2.73
N ASP A 86 -19.71 -19.40 3.18
CA ASP A 86 -18.38 -20.01 3.04
C ASP A 86 -18.21 -21.19 4.02
N GLU A 87 -18.64 -21.05 5.28
CA GLU A 87 -18.65 -22.15 6.26
C GLU A 87 -19.52 -23.31 5.78
N LYS A 88 -20.70 -23.01 5.24
CA LYS A 88 -21.62 -24.03 4.71
C LYS A 88 -21.10 -24.71 3.46
N ALA A 89 -20.40 -23.98 2.58
CA ALA A 89 -19.76 -24.55 1.41
C ALA A 89 -18.63 -25.52 1.80
N ILE A 90 -17.80 -25.15 2.80
CA ILE A 90 -16.76 -26.01 3.36
C ILE A 90 -17.39 -27.27 3.96
N ALA A 91 -18.38 -27.13 4.86
CA ALA A 91 -19.05 -28.26 5.49
C ALA A 91 -19.71 -29.21 4.47
N LEU A 92 -20.30 -28.67 3.40
CA LEU A 92 -20.87 -29.46 2.30
C LEU A 92 -19.79 -30.32 1.63
N LEU A 93 -18.67 -29.72 1.23
CA LEU A 93 -17.61 -30.47 0.56
C LEU A 93 -16.92 -31.47 1.48
N GLU A 94 -16.75 -31.17 2.77
CA GLU A 94 -16.21 -32.11 3.75
C GLU A 94 -17.10 -33.34 3.94
N ALA A 95 -18.42 -33.14 3.99
CA ALA A 95 -19.38 -34.23 4.09
C ALA A 95 -19.30 -35.14 2.86
N ASP A 96 -19.27 -34.55 1.67
CA ASP A 96 -19.18 -35.28 0.41
C ASP A 96 -17.83 -36.00 0.24
N LEU A 97 -16.73 -35.35 0.64
CA LEU A 97 -15.38 -35.91 0.58
C LEU A 97 -15.29 -37.29 1.26
N LYS A 98 -15.99 -37.51 2.39
CA LYS A 98 -16.00 -38.79 3.12
C LYS A 98 -16.45 -39.99 2.28
N THR A 99 -17.27 -39.75 1.26
CA THR A 99 -17.87 -40.80 0.41
C THR A 99 -17.46 -40.71 -1.06
N ALA A 100 -16.76 -39.64 -1.45
CA ALA A 100 -16.32 -39.43 -2.81
C ALA A 100 -15.29 -40.49 -3.23
N ALA A 101 -15.40 -40.96 -4.47
CA ALA A 101 -14.44 -41.86 -5.10
C ALA A 101 -13.68 -41.13 -6.22
N PHE A 102 -12.62 -41.75 -6.74
CA PHE A 102 -11.90 -41.25 -7.91
C PHE A 102 -12.80 -41.20 -9.16
N PRO A 103 -12.71 -40.15 -10.01
CA PRO A 103 -11.81 -38.99 -9.94
C PRO A 103 -12.34 -37.81 -9.09
N ALA A 104 -13.54 -37.88 -8.54
CA ALA A 104 -14.15 -36.77 -7.81
C ALA A 104 -13.38 -36.40 -6.52
N ARG A 105 -12.92 -37.40 -5.76
CA ARG A 105 -12.27 -37.18 -4.46
C ARG A 105 -11.04 -36.25 -4.48
N PRO A 106 -10.02 -36.45 -5.35
CA PRO A 106 -8.89 -35.51 -5.44
C PRO A 106 -9.31 -34.11 -5.93
N ILE A 107 -10.36 -34.01 -6.76
CA ILE A 107 -10.93 -32.72 -7.17
C ILE A 107 -11.57 -32.01 -5.98
N LEU A 108 -12.32 -32.72 -5.12
CA LEU A 108 -12.92 -32.13 -3.92
C LEU A 108 -11.86 -31.62 -2.94
N HIS A 109 -10.75 -32.32 -2.77
CA HIS A 109 -9.60 -31.82 -2.01
C HIS A 109 -9.09 -30.47 -2.56
N SER A 110 -8.91 -30.34 -3.88
CA SER A 110 -8.47 -29.09 -4.50
C SER A 110 -9.49 -27.95 -4.39
N LEU A 111 -10.79 -28.27 -4.35
CA LEU A 111 -11.85 -27.29 -4.15
C LEU A 111 -11.94 -26.83 -2.69
N LEU A 112 -11.85 -27.76 -1.73
CA LEU A 112 -11.80 -27.47 -0.30
C LEU A 112 -10.63 -26.54 0.05
N ALA A 113 -9.44 -26.82 -0.47
CA ALA A 113 -8.28 -25.96 -0.26
C ALA A 113 -8.53 -24.51 -0.76
N GLY A 114 -9.23 -24.37 -1.88
CA GLY A 114 -9.67 -23.07 -2.40
C GLY A 114 -10.67 -22.36 -1.49
N LEU A 115 -11.70 -23.06 -1.00
CA LEU A 115 -12.69 -22.49 -0.09
C LEU A 115 -12.07 -22.04 1.24
N TYR A 116 -11.17 -22.86 1.82
CA TYR A 116 -10.42 -22.44 3.02
C TYR A 116 -9.54 -21.22 2.75
N SER A 117 -8.92 -21.14 1.57
CA SER A 117 -8.11 -19.97 1.18
C SER A 117 -8.98 -18.72 1.02
N ASP A 118 -10.16 -18.84 0.43
CA ASP A 118 -11.12 -17.75 0.29
C ASP A 118 -11.63 -17.26 1.66
N TYR A 119 -11.94 -18.18 2.56
CA TYR A 119 -12.31 -17.87 3.95
C TYR A 119 -11.19 -17.11 4.65
N TYR A 120 -9.96 -17.65 4.60
CA TYR A 120 -8.78 -17.03 5.19
C TYR A 120 -8.59 -15.58 4.69
N ASN A 121 -8.70 -15.36 3.39
CA ASN A 121 -8.53 -14.04 2.77
C ASN A 121 -9.63 -13.05 3.19
N GLN A 122 -10.87 -13.52 3.39
CA GLN A 122 -12.01 -12.69 3.80
C GLN A 122 -11.93 -12.28 5.28
N HIS A 123 -11.42 -13.17 6.14
CA HIS A 123 -11.31 -12.95 7.59
C HIS A 123 -9.91 -12.51 8.04
N ARG A 124 -9.05 -12.14 7.10
CA ARG A 124 -7.62 -11.87 7.32
C ARG A 124 -7.33 -10.92 8.49
N TYR A 125 -8.03 -9.78 8.58
CA TYR A 125 -7.82 -8.81 9.66
C TYR A 125 -8.15 -9.40 11.04
N GLN A 126 -9.26 -10.14 11.14
CA GLN A 126 -9.71 -10.78 12.38
C GLN A 126 -8.75 -11.90 12.81
N LEU A 127 -8.22 -12.65 11.84
CA LEU A 127 -7.26 -13.73 12.08
C LEU A 127 -5.91 -13.21 12.59
N TYR A 128 -5.46 -12.04 12.12
CA TYR A 128 -4.23 -11.39 12.60
C TYR A 128 -4.35 -10.82 14.01
N GLU A 129 -5.52 -10.31 14.39
CA GLU A 129 -5.76 -9.84 15.77
C GLU A 129 -5.76 -11.02 16.76
N ARG A 130 -6.29 -12.18 16.36
CA ARG A 130 -6.33 -13.40 17.20
C ARG A 130 -4.96 -14.06 17.40
N THR A 131 -4.04 -13.92 16.45
CA THR A 131 -2.73 -14.58 16.49
C THR A 131 -1.71 -13.88 17.40
N GLN A 132 -2.00 -12.68 17.92
CA GLN A 132 -1.09 -11.97 18.83
C GLN A 132 -1.08 -12.50 20.29
N GLY A 133 -1.90 -13.49 20.63
CA GLY A 133 -2.02 -13.97 22.03
C GLY A 133 -2.01 -15.49 22.23
N ALA A 134 -1.88 -16.31 21.19
CA ALA A 134 -1.90 -17.77 21.32
C ALA A 134 -0.51 -18.37 21.07
N ALA A 135 -0.06 -19.26 21.97
CA ALA A 135 1.13 -20.07 21.74
C ALA A 135 0.95 -20.89 20.45
N PRO A 136 1.99 -21.04 19.61
CA PRO A 136 1.93 -21.93 18.46
C PRO A 136 1.58 -23.33 18.96
N THR A 137 0.44 -23.87 18.52
CA THR A 137 0.02 -25.23 18.84
C THR A 137 0.98 -26.19 18.13
N ALA A 138 2.04 -26.57 18.83
CA ALA A 138 2.94 -27.66 18.47
C ALA A 138 2.26 -29.00 18.76
N ASP A 139 1.12 -29.28 18.12
CA ASP A 139 0.47 -30.57 18.23
C ASP A 139 0.74 -31.39 16.96
N PRO A 140 1.63 -32.40 17.00
CA PRO A 140 1.89 -33.32 15.90
C PRO A 140 0.83 -34.43 15.78
N ALA A 141 -0.36 -34.23 16.36
CA ALA A 141 -1.47 -35.16 16.19
C ALA A 141 -1.83 -35.26 14.69
N PRO A 142 -2.02 -36.47 14.13
CA PRO A 142 -2.42 -36.62 12.74
C PRO A 142 -3.74 -35.87 12.54
N PRO A 143 -3.87 -34.98 11.54
CA PRO A 143 -5.04 -34.13 11.36
C PRO A 143 -6.24 -34.93 10.81
N SER A 144 -6.50 -36.17 11.25
CA SER A 144 -7.65 -36.96 10.81
C SER A 144 -9.01 -36.38 11.24
N ALA A 145 -9.05 -35.26 11.99
CA ALA A 145 -10.28 -34.67 12.52
C ALA A 145 -10.40 -33.15 12.32
N ALA A 146 -9.72 -32.56 11.33
CA ALA A 146 -10.05 -31.19 10.90
C ALA A 146 -11.34 -31.21 10.07
N ASN A 147 -12.49 -31.36 10.75
CA ASN A 147 -13.80 -31.04 10.18
C ASN A 147 -14.06 -29.55 10.48
N GLY A 148 -14.16 -28.71 9.46
CA GLY A 148 -14.51 -27.29 9.50
C GLY A 148 -15.98 -27.04 9.81
N GLY A 149 -16.52 -27.74 10.82
CA GLY A 149 -17.87 -27.54 11.34
C GLY A 149 -18.09 -26.13 11.93
N PRO A 150 -19.13 -25.92 12.77
CA PRO A 150 -19.54 -24.60 13.28
C PRO A 150 -18.46 -23.80 14.05
N ASP A 151 -17.29 -24.40 14.29
CA ASP A 151 -16.15 -23.79 14.97
C ASP A 151 -15.11 -23.14 14.03
N LEU A 152 -15.34 -23.04 12.71
CA LEU A 152 -14.37 -22.40 11.79
C LEU A 152 -14.05 -20.96 12.23
N ALA A 153 -15.04 -20.26 12.78
CA ALA A 153 -14.89 -18.92 13.36
C ALA A 153 -13.95 -18.87 14.58
N THR A 154 -13.59 -20.00 15.17
CA THR A 154 -12.67 -20.11 16.32
C THR A 154 -11.25 -20.52 15.91
N TRP A 155 -11.02 -20.89 14.65
CA TRP A 155 -9.71 -21.32 14.19
C TRP A 155 -8.73 -20.14 14.16
N ASP A 156 -7.52 -20.40 14.61
CA ASP A 156 -6.41 -19.49 14.38
C ASP A 156 -5.90 -19.61 12.93
N ALA A 157 -5.06 -18.65 12.57
CA ALA A 157 -4.56 -18.52 11.22
C ALA A 157 -3.58 -19.65 10.83
N GLY A 158 -2.87 -20.24 11.79
CA GLY A 158 -1.97 -21.36 11.56
C GLY A 158 -2.72 -22.65 11.25
N ARG A 159 -3.81 -22.94 11.98
CA ARG A 159 -4.68 -24.09 11.76
C ARG A 159 -5.39 -24.03 10.40
N LEU A 160 -5.86 -22.84 10.00
CA LEU A 160 -6.41 -22.62 8.65
C LEU A 160 -5.34 -22.83 7.56
N GLY A 161 -4.15 -22.24 7.73
CA GLY A 161 -3.02 -22.45 6.83
C GLY A 161 -2.67 -23.93 6.66
N ALA A 162 -2.60 -24.70 7.74
CA ALA A 162 -2.34 -26.14 7.72
C ALA A 162 -3.39 -26.93 6.92
N ALA A 163 -4.67 -26.60 7.08
CA ALA A 163 -5.76 -27.26 6.34
C ALA A 163 -5.68 -26.98 4.84
N ILE A 164 -5.38 -25.74 4.44
CA ILE A 164 -5.17 -25.34 3.04
C ILE A 164 -4.04 -26.16 2.42
N VAL A 165 -2.88 -26.19 3.08
CA VAL A 165 -1.71 -26.91 2.59
C VAL A 165 -2.00 -28.38 2.40
N ARG A 166 -2.61 -29.00 3.42
CA ARG A 166 -2.94 -30.41 3.40
C ARG A 166 -3.88 -30.75 2.26
N HIS A 167 -4.96 -30.01 2.07
CA HIS A 167 -5.92 -30.33 1.02
C HIS A 167 -5.34 -30.12 -0.38
N TYR A 168 -4.52 -29.10 -0.60
CA TYR A 168 -3.79 -28.98 -1.85
C TYR A 168 -2.84 -30.14 -2.08
N TYR A 169 -2.10 -30.57 -1.06
CA TYR A 169 -1.19 -31.71 -1.17
C TYR A 169 -1.93 -33.03 -1.43
N GLN A 170 -3.01 -33.29 -0.68
CA GLN A 170 -3.87 -34.48 -0.84
C GLN A 170 -4.53 -34.53 -2.22
N SER A 171 -4.88 -33.37 -2.80
CA SER A 171 -5.43 -33.34 -4.16
C SER A 171 -4.48 -33.94 -5.20
N VAL A 172 -3.17 -33.88 -4.96
CA VAL A 172 -2.15 -34.38 -5.90
C VAL A 172 -1.68 -35.80 -5.54
N GLU A 173 -1.58 -36.12 -4.25
CA GLU A 173 -1.04 -37.41 -3.76
C GLU A 173 -2.05 -38.56 -3.78
N GLU A 174 -3.34 -38.28 -3.94
CA GLU A 174 -4.36 -39.31 -3.94
C GLU A 174 -4.46 -40.01 -5.30
N GLU A 175 -3.94 -41.24 -5.38
CA GLU A 175 -3.89 -42.06 -6.59
C GLU A 175 -3.18 -41.38 -7.79
N PRO A 176 -1.94 -40.91 -7.65
CA PRO A 176 -1.27 -40.05 -8.64
C PRO A 176 -1.12 -40.72 -10.01
N GLN A 177 -0.92 -42.05 -10.04
CA GLN A 177 -0.84 -42.81 -11.30
C GLN A 177 -2.18 -42.82 -12.05
N ARG A 178 -3.32 -42.92 -11.34
CA ARG A 178 -4.65 -42.84 -11.96
C ARG A 178 -4.96 -41.41 -12.42
N GLN A 179 -4.51 -40.41 -11.67
CA GLN A 179 -4.61 -39.00 -12.10
C GLN A 179 -3.81 -38.74 -13.38
N LEU A 180 -2.60 -39.32 -13.51
CA LEU A 180 -1.78 -39.22 -14.72
C LEU A 180 -2.39 -39.97 -15.90
N ALA A 181 -3.12 -41.06 -15.67
CA ALA A 181 -3.83 -41.80 -16.70
C ALA A 181 -5.16 -41.15 -17.14
N THR A 182 -5.73 -40.28 -16.31
CA THR A 182 -7.01 -39.60 -16.58
C THR A 182 -6.75 -38.32 -17.36
N THR A 183 -7.18 -38.26 -18.62
CA THR A 183 -7.04 -37.08 -19.47
C THR A 183 -8.07 -36.01 -19.12
N LEU A 184 -7.80 -34.76 -19.48
CA LEU A 184 -8.82 -33.70 -19.33
C LEU A 184 -10.09 -33.98 -20.14
N ALA A 185 -10.01 -34.73 -21.24
CA ALA A 185 -11.17 -35.14 -22.00
C ALA A 185 -12.08 -36.10 -21.22
N ASP A 186 -11.49 -37.00 -20.41
CA ASP A 186 -12.23 -37.95 -19.56
C ASP A 186 -13.04 -37.23 -18.46
N LEU A 187 -12.65 -36.00 -18.11
CA LEU A 187 -13.35 -35.17 -17.13
C LEU A 187 -14.58 -34.46 -17.73
N GLY A 188 -14.76 -34.52 -19.06
CA GLY A 188 -15.89 -33.92 -19.78
C GLY A 188 -16.08 -32.44 -19.44
N ASP A 189 -17.30 -32.09 -19.02
CA ASP A 189 -17.69 -30.70 -18.71
C ASP A 189 -16.88 -30.03 -17.59
N LEU A 190 -16.17 -30.79 -16.75
CA LEU A 190 -15.36 -30.24 -15.67
C LEU A 190 -14.08 -29.54 -16.15
N ALA A 191 -13.63 -29.82 -17.38
CA ALA A 191 -12.38 -29.30 -17.95
C ALA A 191 -12.59 -28.54 -19.28
N THR A 192 -13.66 -27.73 -19.36
CA THR A 192 -14.14 -27.10 -20.61
C THR A 192 -13.40 -25.84 -21.04
N SER A 193 -12.62 -25.20 -20.17
CA SER A 193 -12.10 -23.84 -20.38
C SER A 193 -10.66 -23.72 -20.93
N GLY A 194 -10.05 -24.80 -21.42
CA GLY A 194 -8.71 -24.79 -22.03
C GLY A 194 -8.76 -24.77 -23.56
N ASP A 195 -7.91 -23.95 -24.20
CA ASP A 195 -7.62 -24.05 -25.63
C ASP A 195 -6.74 -25.28 -25.93
N ALA A 196 -6.57 -25.61 -27.22
CA ALA A 196 -5.83 -26.81 -27.63
C ALA A 196 -4.38 -26.79 -27.15
N GLU A 197 -3.75 -25.61 -27.12
CA GLU A 197 -2.37 -25.43 -26.63
C GLU A 197 -2.29 -25.69 -25.13
N GLY A 198 -3.15 -25.07 -24.31
CA GLY A 198 -3.19 -25.27 -22.86
C GLY A 198 -3.49 -26.72 -22.47
N ARG A 199 -4.39 -27.40 -23.20
CA ARG A 199 -4.66 -28.83 -23.00
C ARG A 199 -3.45 -29.70 -23.35
N ALA A 200 -2.66 -29.33 -24.36
CA ALA A 200 -1.44 -30.05 -24.72
C ALA A 200 -0.31 -29.87 -23.67
N LEU A 201 -0.24 -28.70 -23.03
CA LEU A 201 0.72 -28.42 -21.95
C LEU A 201 0.31 -29.08 -20.62
N ARG A 202 -1.00 -29.30 -20.40
CA ARG A 202 -1.55 -29.86 -19.15
C ARG A 202 -2.55 -30.98 -19.45
N PRO A 203 -2.08 -32.12 -19.98
CA PRO A 203 -2.97 -33.13 -20.53
C PRO A 203 -3.80 -33.93 -19.51
N THR A 204 -3.40 -33.98 -18.24
CA THR A 204 -3.98 -34.93 -17.27
C THR A 204 -4.65 -34.25 -16.08
N LEU A 205 -5.47 -35.01 -15.35
CA LEU A 205 -6.02 -34.57 -14.06
C LEU A 205 -4.90 -34.20 -13.07
N TYR A 206 -3.78 -34.93 -13.09
CA TYR A 206 -2.62 -34.62 -12.25
C TYR A 206 -2.06 -33.22 -12.54
N ASP A 207 -1.92 -32.85 -13.82
CA ASP A 207 -1.45 -31.50 -14.19
C ASP A 207 -2.38 -30.42 -13.65
N LEU A 208 -3.69 -30.59 -13.83
CA LEU A 208 -4.69 -29.63 -13.37
C LEU A 208 -4.61 -29.44 -11.84
N LEU A 209 -4.55 -30.52 -11.08
CA LEU A 209 -4.55 -30.47 -9.63
C LEU A 209 -3.23 -29.95 -9.08
N ALA A 210 -2.09 -30.41 -9.62
CA ALA A 210 -0.78 -29.93 -9.22
C ALA A 210 -0.60 -28.44 -9.53
N GLN A 211 -1.07 -27.95 -10.68
CA GLN A 211 -1.04 -26.53 -11.03
C GLN A 211 -1.88 -25.68 -10.08
N ARG A 212 -3.09 -26.15 -9.72
CA ARG A 212 -3.95 -25.49 -8.73
C ARG A 212 -3.30 -25.48 -7.34
N ALA A 213 -2.67 -26.58 -6.94
CA ALA A 213 -1.96 -26.69 -5.68
C ALA A 213 -0.75 -25.75 -5.63
N ILE A 214 0.08 -25.71 -6.67
CA ILE A 214 1.23 -24.79 -6.76
C ILE A 214 0.73 -23.34 -6.64
N ALA A 215 -0.28 -22.94 -7.41
CA ALA A 215 -0.81 -21.57 -7.34
C ALA A 215 -1.35 -21.19 -5.95
N GLY A 216 -2.03 -22.11 -5.26
CA GLY A 216 -2.54 -21.88 -3.90
C GLY A 216 -1.45 -21.82 -2.83
N LEU A 217 -0.41 -22.65 -2.96
CA LEU A 217 0.70 -22.75 -2.00
C LEU A 217 1.75 -21.63 -2.15
N GLN A 218 1.69 -20.86 -3.23
CA GLN A 218 2.53 -19.67 -3.43
C GLN A 218 2.22 -18.53 -2.44
N ASN A 219 1.06 -18.56 -1.77
CA ASN A 219 0.69 -17.53 -0.81
C ASN A 219 1.51 -17.67 0.50
N GLN A 220 2.52 -16.81 0.66
CA GLN A 220 3.39 -16.77 1.84
C GLN A 220 2.64 -16.36 3.13
N GLU A 221 1.45 -15.76 2.99
CA GLU A 221 0.64 -15.33 4.13
C GLU A 221 -0.03 -16.50 4.85
N LEU A 222 -0.06 -17.70 4.27
CA LEU A 222 -0.51 -18.92 4.93
C LEU A 222 0.42 -19.35 6.08
N TYR A 223 1.57 -18.68 6.25
CA TYR A 223 2.64 -19.00 7.20
C TYR A 223 2.93 -17.83 8.14
N ILE A 224 1.94 -17.44 8.96
CA ILE A 224 2.10 -16.37 9.95
C ILE A 224 2.98 -16.82 11.13
N THR A 225 2.75 -18.04 11.62
CA THR A 225 3.58 -18.68 12.65
C THR A 225 4.74 -19.38 11.97
N ARG A 226 5.92 -18.76 12.00
CA ARG A 226 7.11 -19.26 11.32
C ARG A 226 8.01 -20.00 12.31
N PRO A 227 8.43 -21.25 12.04
CA PRO A 227 9.39 -21.94 12.88
C PRO A 227 10.78 -21.28 12.81
N GLU A 228 11.59 -21.50 13.85
CA GLU A 228 12.94 -20.95 14.01
C GLU A 228 13.88 -21.30 12.84
N GLN A 229 13.78 -22.53 12.32
CA GLN A 229 14.49 -23.00 11.14
C GLN A 229 13.50 -23.20 10.00
N GLN A 230 13.67 -22.43 8.92
CA GLN A 230 12.85 -22.51 7.72
C GLN A 230 13.67 -23.04 6.54
N PHE A 231 12.99 -23.72 5.63
CA PHE A 231 13.49 -23.94 4.29
C PHE A 231 13.81 -22.59 3.64
N GLN A 232 15.03 -22.47 3.12
CA GLN A 232 15.46 -21.33 2.32
C GLN A 232 15.96 -21.85 0.98
N ALA A 233 15.50 -21.20 -0.10
CA ALA A 233 16.01 -21.45 -1.43
C ALA A 233 17.43 -20.89 -1.56
N THR A 234 18.43 -21.73 -1.29
CA THR A 234 19.86 -21.35 -1.28
C THR A 234 20.71 -22.14 -2.28
N ASP A 235 20.16 -23.22 -2.87
CA ASP A 235 20.90 -24.06 -3.81
C ASP A 235 20.75 -23.56 -5.27
N PRO A 236 21.84 -23.16 -5.95
CA PRO A 236 21.77 -22.71 -7.35
C PRO A 236 21.21 -23.76 -8.32
N ARG A 237 21.26 -25.05 -7.98
CA ARG A 237 20.68 -26.15 -8.79
C ARG A 237 19.16 -26.06 -8.91
N LEU A 238 18.50 -25.25 -8.08
CA LEU A 238 17.09 -24.88 -8.28
C LEU A 238 16.85 -24.26 -9.66
N PHE A 239 17.82 -23.48 -10.16
CA PHE A 239 17.82 -22.88 -11.48
C PHE A 239 18.47 -23.78 -12.54
N GLY A 240 18.76 -25.05 -12.25
CA GLY A 240 19.45 -25.99 -13.15
C GLY A 240 18.60 -26.54 -14.31
N SER A 241 19.10 -27.59 -14.96
CA SER A 241 18.32 -28.39 -15.92
C SER A 241 17.10 -29.07 -15.26
N ALA A 242 16.17 -29.57 -16.06
CA ALA A 242 15.02 -30.33 -15.56
C ALA A 242 15.48 -31.59 -14.78
N GLN A 243 16.51 -32.29 -15.26
CA GLN A 243 17.07 -33.47 -14.62
C GLN A 243 17.72 -33.16 -13.27
N GLU A 244 18.55 -32.11 -13.21
CA GLU A 244 19.20 -31.68 -11.97
C GLU A 244 18.17 -31.24 -10.92
N PHE A 245 17.16 -30.48 -11.33
CA PHE A 245 16.11 -30.03 -10.43
C PHE A 245 15.23 -31.18 -9.94
N ALA A 246 14.85 -32.12 -10.81
CA ALA A 246 14.06 -33.30 -10.41
C ALA A 246 14.82 -34.21 -9.44
N ALA A 247 16.15 -34.28 -9.54
CA ALA A 247 17.01 -35.08 -8.66
C ALA A 247 17.44 -34.34 -7.37
N LEU A 248 17.23 -33.03 -7.29
CA LEU A 248 17.65 -32.22 -6.15
C LEU A 248 16.89 -32.61 -4.87
N LYS A 249 17.60 -32.83 -3.76
CA LYS A 249 16.97 -33.13 -2.49
C LYS A 249 16.56 -31.85 -1.78
N LEU A 250 15.25 -31.62 -1.63
CA LEU A 250 14.70 -30.49 -0.87
C LEU A 250 14.30 -30.95 0.54
N ASP A 251 15.25 -30.87 1.47
CA ASP A 251 15.04 -31.19 2.88
C ASP A 251 14.54 -29.95 3.65
N ALA A 252 13.74 -30.20 4.70
CA ALA A 252 13.35 -29.17 5.66
C ALA A 252 13.22 -29.79 7.06
N PRO A 253 13.44 -29.00 8.13
CA PRO A 253 13.18 -29.43 9.50
C PRO A 253 11.72 -29.87 9.69
N ALA A 254 11.46 -30.84 10.57
CA ALA A 254 10.09 -31.34 10.82
C ALA A 254 9.12 -30.23 11.28
N ALA A 255 9.65 -29.22 11.99
CA ALA A 255 8.91 -28.03 12.42
C ALA A 255 8.44 -27.14 11.25
N ASP A 256 9.03 -27.28 10.06
CA ASP A 256 8.71 -26.52 8.84
C ASP A 256 7.92 -27.35 7.82
N SER A 257 7.30 -28.44 8.28
CA SER A 257 6.55 -29.40 7.45
C SER A 257 5.33 -28.80 6.74
N LEU A 258 4.90 -27.60 7.06
CA LEU A 258 3.81 -26.89 6.38
C LEU A 258 4.29 -25.87 5.35
N ASN A 259 5.60 -25.60 5.23
CA ASN A 259 6.14 -24.54 4.37
C ASN A 259 5.66 -24.62 2.92
N GLY A 260 4.89 -23.63 2.51
CA GLY A 260 4.26 -23.60 1.19
C GLY A 260 5.23 -23.39 0.07
N GLN A 261 6.35 -22.71 0.34
CA GLN A 261 7.39 -22.55 -0.64
C GLN A 261 8.05 -23.88 -0.96
N LEU A 262 8.40 -24.63 0.09
CA LEU A 262 8.93 -25.98 -0.05
C LEU A 262 7.94 -26.91 -0.76
N HIS A 263 6.65 -26.88 -0.37
CA HIS A 263 5.64 -27.74 -0.99
C HIS A 263 5.40 -27.39 -2.46
N ALA A 264 5.35 -26.11 -2.81
CA ALA A 264 5.27 -25.68 -4.20
C ALA A 264 6.48 -26.17 -5.01
N LEU A 265 7.71 -26.06 -4.47
CA LEU A 265 8.91 -26.59 -5.13
C LEU A 265 8.88 -28.11 -5.28
N ARG A 266 8.45 -28.85 -4.25
CA ARG A 266 8.33 -30.32 -4.32
C ARG A 266 7.29 -30.76 -5.35
N LEU A 267 6.17 -30.06 -5.44
CA LEU A 267 5.16 -30.31 -6.48
C LEU A 267 5.71 -30.00 -7.88
N LEU A 268 6.47 -28.91 -8.04
CA LEU A 268 7.19 -28.61 -9.29
C LEU A 268 8.22 -29.69 -9.64
N GLN A 269 9.00 -30.19 -8.67
CA GLN A 269 9.95 -31.29 -8.89
C GLN A 269 9.25 -32.57 -9.36
N ARG A 270 8.14 -32.91 -8.71
CA ARG A 270 7.35 -34.09 -9.08
C ARG A 270 6.76 -33.94 -10.49
N LEU A 271 6.16 -32.81 -10.81
CA LEU A 271 5.69 -32.52 -12.17
C LEU A 271 6.83 -32.63 -13.19
N THR A 272 7.99 -32.07 -12.88
CA THR A 272 9.19 -32.15 -13.74
C THR A 272 9.59 -33.61 -13.98
N ALA A 273 9.69 -34.42 -12.92
CA ALA A 273 10.04 -35.84 -13.00
C ALA A 273 9.03 -36.65 -13.83
N GLN A 274 7.72 -36.41 -13.65
CA GLN A 274 6.68 -37.09 -14.42
C GLN A 274 6.72 -36.70 -15.91
N ARG A 275 7.01 -35.43 -16.23
CA ARG A 275 7.10 -34.94 -17.61
C ARG A 275 8.36 -35.44 -18.33
N LEU A 276 9.46 -35.58 -17.60
CA LEU A 276 10.66 -36.28 -18.07
C LEU A 276 10.35 -37.74 -18.43
N ALA A 277 9.66 -38.47 -17.54
CA ALA A 277 9.29 -39.86 -17.78
C ALA A 277 8.28 -40.05 -18.94
N ALA A 278 7.34 -39.11 -19.09
CA ALA A 278 6.33 -39.14 -20.15
C ALA A 278 6.83 -38.70 -21.53
N ASN A 279 8.08 -38.25 -21.64
CA ASN A 279 8.69 -37.74 -22.87
C ASN A 279 7.84 -36.67 -23.61
N ASN A 280 7.23 -35.76 -22.85
CA ASN A 280 6.47 -34.63 -23.40
C ASN A 280 7.25 -33.32 -23.18
N PRO A 281 8.09 -32.89 -24.15
CA PRO A 281 8.99 -31.76 -23.97
C PRO A 281 8.26 -30.41 -23.92
N ALA A 282 7.06 -30.30 -24.52
CA ALA A 282 6.27 -29.06 -24.46
C ALA A 282 5.69 -28.83 -23.06
N ALA A 283 5.11 -29.88 -22.46
CA ALA A 283 4.59 -29.80 -21.10
C ALA A 283 5.73 -29.67 -20.05
N LEU A 284 6.89 -30.30 -20.30
CA LEU A 284 8.08 -30.10 -19.47
C LEU A 284 8.55 -28.63 -19.49
N ALA A 285 8.56 -28.00 -20.67
CA ALA A 285 8.90 -26.59 -20.81
C ALA A 285 7.92 -25.65 -20.08
N ASP A 286 6.61 -25.94 -20.05
CA ASP A 286 5.64 -25.15 -19.27
C ASP A 286 5.95 -25.21 -17.76
N VAL A 287 6.29 -26.41 -17.26
CA VAL A 287 6.68 -26.62 -15.86
C VAL A 287 7.99 -25.89 -15.53
N ASP A 288 8.98 -25.94 -16.42
CA ASP A 288 10.25 -25.21 -16.23
C ASP A 288 10.04 -23.69 -16.23
N LEU A 289 9.19 -23.18 -17.11
CA LEU A 289 8.84 -21.75 -17.14
C LEU A 289 8.16 -21.32 -15.83
N GLN A 290 7.22 -22.13 -15.34
CA GLN A 290 6.56 -21.89 -14.06
C GLN A 290 7.55 -21.94 -12.89
N ARG A 291 8.45 -22.92 -12.88
CA ARG A 291 9.51 -23.05 -11.88
C ARG A 291 10.38 -21.81 -11.84
N LEU A 292 10.90 -21.34 -12.99
CA LEU A 292 11.74 -20.16 -13.04
C LEU A 292 10.99 -18.90 -12.62
N GLY A 293 9.74 -18.74 -13.06
CA GLY A 293 8.88 -17.63 -12.62
C GLY A 293 8.63 -17.64 -11.11
N TYR A 294 8.45 -18.83 -10.52
CA TYR A 294 8.28 -18.99 -9.09
C TYR A 294 9.57 -18.67 -8.31
N LEU A 295 10.71 -19.19 -8.76
CA LEU A 295 12.01 -18.94 -8.15
C LEU A 295 12.36 -17.45 -8.16
N ARG A 296 12.13 -16.73 -9.28
CA ARG A 296 12.30 -15.27 -9.35
C ARG A 296 11.57 -14.55 -8.21
N GLY A 297 10.35 -14.99 -7.88
CA GLY A 297 9.55 -14.38 -6.82
C GLY A 297 10.10 -14.61 -5.40
N ILE A 298 10.72 -15.77 -5.14
CA ILE A 298 11.25 -16.11 -3.81
C ILE A 298 12.73 -15.82 -3.62
N THR A 299 13.49 -15.57 -4.70
CA THR A 299 14.95 -15.28 -4.66
C THR A 299 15.33 -13.85 -5.05
N GLN A 300 14.37 -12.95 -5.27
CA GLN A 300 14.64 -11.60 -5.80
C GLN A 300 15.66 -10.78 -4.97
N ASN A 301 15.77 -11.05 -3.66
CA ASN A 301 16.65 -10.35 -2.74
C ASN A 301 17.77 -11.26 -2.18
N THR A 302 18.10 -12.34 -2.88
CA THR A 302 19.19 -13.26 -2.50
C THR A 302 20.28 -13.29 -3.57
N ASP A 303 21.41 -13.91 -3.24
CA ASP A 303 22.49 -14.21 -4.18
C ASP A 303 22.04 -15.05 -5.39
N LEU A 304 20.95 -15.81 -5.25
CA LEU A 304 20.39 -16.59 -6.34
C LEU A 304 19.66 -15.76 -7.42
N ALA A 305 19.40 -14.46 -7.21
CA ALA A 305 18.72 -13.62 -8.21
C ALA A 305 19.44 -13.63 -9.57
N ASP A 306 20.78 -13.63 -9.55
CA ASP A 306 21.63 -13.57 -10.75
C ASP A 306 21.56 -14.85 -11.60
N HIS A 307 21.02 -15.95 -11.06
CA HIS A 307 20.86 -17.21 -11.79
C HIS A 307 19.61 -17.26 -12.67
N TYR A 308 18.66 -16.33 -12.51
CA TYR A 308 17.39 -16.36 -13.23
C TYR A 308 17.55 -16.17 -14.74
N GLU A 309 18.26 -15.12 -15.16
CA GLU A 309 18.44 -14.82 -16.58
C GLU A 309 19.28 -15.86 -17.33
N PRO A 310 20.43 -16.34 -16.80
CA PRO A 310 21.15 -17.46 -17.41
C PRO A 310 20.29 -18.73 -17.54
N ALA A 311 19.40 -18.98 -16.57
CA ALA A 311 18.48 -20.12 -16.64
C ALA A 311 17.44 -19.95 -17.75
N LEU A 312 16.85 -18.75 -17.92
CA LEU A 312 15.94 -18.46 -19.04
C LEU A 312 16.61 -18.67 -20.39
N ALA A 313 17.83 -18.14 -20.57
CA ALA A 313 18.58 -18.29 -21.82
C ALA A 313 18.88 -19.76 -22.13
N ARG A 314 19.32 -20.52 -21.12
CA ARG A 314 19.58 -21.96 -21.27
C ARG A 314 18.33 -22.76 -21.62
N MET A 315 17.19 -22.48 -20.96
CA MET A 315 15.92 -23.15 -21.27
C MET A 315 15.38 -22.77 -22.66
N ALA A 316 15.53 -21.51 -23.08
CA ALA A 316 15.17 -21.08 -24.43
C ALA A 316 15.94 -21.85 -25.51
N GLU A 317 17.21 -22.20 -25.27
CA GLU A 317 18.01 -23.01 -26.19
C GLU A 317 17.68 -24.51 -26.09
N ALA A 318 17.49 -25.04 -24.88
CA ALA A 318 17.11 -26.44 -24.67
C ALA A 318 15.79 -26.79 -25.37
N TYR A 319 14.83 -25.87 -25.38
CA TYR A 319 13.51 -26.07 -26.01
C TYR A 319 13.37 -25.40 -27.38
N LYS A 320 14.47 -25.01 -28.05
CA LYS A 320 14.45 -24.17 -29.27
C LYS A 320 13.58 -24.67 -30.42
N ALA A 321 13.32 -25.97 -30.49
CA ALA A 321 12.48 -26.58 -31.52
C ALA A 321 10.97 -26.38 -31.28
N LEU A 322 10.58 -25.89 -30.09
CA LEU A 322 9.20 -25.76 -29.67
C LEU A 322 8.77 -24.28 -29.61
N PRO A 323 7.51 -23.95 -29.97
CA PRO A 323 6.99 -22.58 -29.86
C PRO A 323 7.10 -21.97 -28.46
N ILE A 324 6.98 -22.77 -27.40
CA ILE A 324 7.10 -22.33 -26.01
C ILE A 324 8.50 -21.79 -25.66
N SER A 325 9.53 -22.09 -26.44
CA SER A 325 10.87 -21.48 -26.23
C SER A 325 10.84 -19.95 -26.26
N THR A 326 9.92 -19.34 -27.00
CA THR A 326 9.77 -17.88 -27.07
C THR A 326 9.24 -17.29 -25.77
N GLU A 327 8.57 -18.04 -24.90
CA GLU A 327 8.10 -17.57 -23.59
C GLU A 327 9.27 -17.35 -22.62
N PHE A 328 10.32 -18.17 -22.71
CA PHE A 328 11.56 -17.95 -21.97
C PHE A 328 12.29 -16.70 -22.46
N ILE A 329 12.39 -16.52 -23.79
CA ILE A 329 13.01 -15.33 -24.38
C ILE A 329 12.20 -14.06 -24.03
N ALA A 330 10.86 -14.13 -24.06
CA ALA A 330 10.00 -13.02 -23.67
C ALA A 330 10.15 -12.68 -22.18
N SER A 331 10.26 -13.69 -21.31
CA SER A 331 10.52 -13.50 -19.88
C SER A 331 11.91 -12.89 -19.64
N HIS A 332 12.90 -13.23 -20.47
CA HIS A 332 14.25 -12.67 -20.40
C HIS A 332 14.25 -11.20 -20.85
N ALA A 333 13.58 -10.90 -21.97
CA ALA A 333 13.37 -9.53 -22.42
C ALA A 333 12.68 -8.68 -21.33
N GLN A 334 11.68 -9.24 -20.64
CA GLN A 334 11.00 -8.56 -19.54
C GLN A 334 11.90 -8.33 -18.32
N ALA A 335 12.86 -9.22 -18.05
CA ALA A 335 13.84 -9.05 -16.97
C ALA A 335 14.84 -7.92 -17.29
N GLN A 336 15.29 -7.85 -18.54
CA GLN A 336 16.25 -6.85 -19.01
C GLN A 336 15.65 -5.48 -19.32
N ARG A 337 14.31 -5.38 -19.40
CA ARG A 337 13.59 -4.16 -19.79
C ARG A 337 14.07 -2.88 -19.07
N GLU A 338 14.35 -2.94 -17.78
CA GLU A 338 14.80 -1.77 -16.99
C GLU A 338 16.32 -1.65 -16.90
N ALA A 339 17.05 -2.77 -16.94
CA ALA A 339 18.50 -2.80 -16.76
C ALA A 339 19.26 -2.54 -18.07
N ASP A 340 18.81 -3.16 -19.18
CA ASP A 340 19.33 -2.98 -20.53
C ASP A 340 18.17 -3.07 -21.55
N PRO A 341 17.49 -1.94 -21.82
CA PRO A 341 16.39 -1.89 -22.78
C PRO A 341 16.79 -2.32 -24.20
N THR A 342 18.03 -2.09 -24.61
CA THR A 342 18.54 -2.46 -25.93
C THR A 342 18.67 -3.98 -26.06
N ALA A 343 19.24 -4.65 -25.05
CA ALA A 343 19.26 -6.10 -24.97
C ALA A 343 17.84 -6.69 -24.92
N ALA A 344 16.92 -6.07 -24.17
CA ALA A 344 15.52 -6.49 -24.11
C ALA A 344 14.83 -6.42 -25.48
N VAL A 345 15.04 -5.35 -26.26
CA VAL A 345 14.51 -5.23 -27.63
C VAL A 345 15.13 -6.29 -28.56
N ALA A 346 16.43 -6.54 -28.46
CA ALA A 346 17.10 -7.57 -29.24
C ALA A 346 16.54 -8.98 -28.96
N LEU A 347 16.35 -9.32 -27.67
CA LEU A 347 15.69 -10.56 -27.24
C LEU A 347 14.26 -10.64 -27.77
N ALA A 348 13.51 -9.53 -27.70
CA ALA A 348 12.13 -9.52 -28.17
C ALA A 348 12.03 -9.78 -29.68
N ARG A 349 12.89 -9.15 -30.49
CA ARG A 349 12.98 -9.40 -31.94
C ARG A 349 13.40 -10.85 -32.23
N ALA A 350 14.31 -11.42 -31.44
CA ALA A 350 14.71 -12.82 -31.57
C ALA A 350 13.55 -13.79 -31.29
N ALA A 351 12.72 -13.53 -30.27
CA ALA A 351 11.52 -14.32 -29.99
C ALA A 351 10.49 -14.23 -31.14
N GLU A 352 10.26 -13.02 -31.66
CA GLU A 352 9.36 -12.77 -32.79
C GLU A 352 9.81 -13.49 -34.06
N ALA A 353 11.12 -13.53 -34.33
CA ALA A 353 11.68 -14.23 -35.49
C ALA A 353 11.60 -15.76 -35.35
N ARG A 354 11.80 -16.30 -34.14
CA ARG A 354 11.88 -17.74 -33.90
C ARG A 354 10.53 -18.45 -34.09
N PHE A 355 9.46 -17.94 -33.49
CA PHE A 355 8.10 -18.47 -33.69
C PHE A 355 7.07 -17.33 -33.72
N PRO A 356 6.83 -16.68 -34.87
CA PRO A 356 6.05 -15.43 -34.97
C PRO A 356 4.61 -15.50 -34.42
N LYS A 357 3.99 -16.69 -34.48
CA LYS A 357 2.61 -16.96 -34.04
C LYS A 357 2.50 -17.50 -32.60
N SER A 358 3.63 -17.69 -31.91
CA SER A 358 3.63 -18.21 -30.54
C SER A 358 3.17 -17.14 -29.53
N ARG A 359 2.66 -17.60 -28.38
CA ARG A 359 2.29 -16.73 -27.25
C ARG A 359 3.47 -15.91 -26.72
N GLY A 360 4.65 -16.52 -26.62
CA GLY A 360 5.87 -15.83 -26.22
C GLY A 360 6.29 -14.74 -27.22
N ALA A 361 6.15 -14.96 -28.53
CA ALA A 361 6.39 -13.90 -29.53
C ALA A 361 5.40 -12.73 -29.39
N ALA A 362 4.12 -13.00 -29.11
CA ALA A 362 3.14 -11.94 -28.85
C ALA A 362 3.48 -11.13 -27.58
N ARG A 363 3.91 -11.79 -26.51
CA ARG A 363 4.38 -11.14 -25.27
C ARG A 363 5.65 -10.33 -25.52
N ALA A 364 6.62 -10.88 -26.22
CA ALA A 364 7.86 -10.19 -26.56
C ALA A 364 7.61 -8.92 -27.39
N ARG A 365 6.68 -9.01 -28.36
CA ARG A 365 6.22 -7.84 -29.13
C ARG A 365 5.62 -6.75 -28.24
N ALA A 366 4.86 -7.13 -27.21
CA ALA A 366 4.32 -6.17 -26.25
C ALA A 366 5.43 -5.49 -25.43
N VAL A 367 6.44 -6.24 -24.97
CA VAL A 367 7.62 -5.69 -24.28
C VAL A 367 8.34 -4.69 -25.18
N ARG A 368 8.64 -5.08 -26.42
CA ARG A 368 9.28 -4.20 -27.41
C ARG A 368 8.45 -2.95 -27.69
N ALA A 369 7.15 -3.09 -27.92
CA ALA A 369 6.26 -1.96 -28.18
C ALA A 369 6.20 -0.97 -27.02
N GLU A 370 6.40 -1.43 -25.78
CA GLU A 370 6.45 -0.56 -24.61
C GLU A 370 7.80 0.17 -24.49
N ILE A 371 8.92 -0.51 -24.76
CA ILE A 371 10.26 0.08 -24.76
C ILE A 371 10.39 1.10 -25.91
N GLU A 372 9.92 0.76 -27.10
CA GLU A 372 9.96 1.62 -28.30
C GLU A 372 8.90 2.74 -28.27
N ARG A 373 7.99 2.74 -27.28
CA ARG A 373 6.92 3.74 -27.18
C ARG A 373 7.51 5.15 -27.00
N PRO A 374 7.12 6.13 -27.83
CA PRO A 374 7.45 7.53 -27.59
C PRO A 374 6.82 8.04 -26.31
N GLU A 375 7.62 8.63 -25.44
CA GLU A 375 7.16 9.25 -24.21
C GLU A 375 7.61 10.70 -24.16
N LEU A 376 6.70 11.55 -23.67
CA LEU A 376 6.92 12.98 -23.58
C LEU A 376 6.17 13.51 -22.36
N ALA A 377 6.91 14.17 -21.48
CA ALA A 377 6.39 14.99 -20.43
C ALA A 377 7.16 16.30 -20.41
N PHE A 378 6.53 17.38 -19.97
CA PHE A 378 7.24 18.62 -19.72
C PHE A 378 6.59 19.39 -18.59
N SER A 379 7.37 20.29 -18.01
CA SER A 379 6.89 21.28 -17.06
C SER A 379 7.24 22.68 -17.52
N ALA A 380 6.39 23.62 -17.11
CA ALA A 380 6.44 25.02 -17.47
C ALA A 380 6.14 25.86 -16.23
N ALA A 381 6.72 27.06 -16.16
CA ALA A 381 6.29 28.03 -15.16
C ALA A 381 4.82 28.42 -15.41
N GLY A 382 3.98 28.35 -14.37
CA GLY A 382 2.56 28.72 -14.51
C GLY A 382 2.33 30.18 -14.90
N MET A 383 3.30 31.05 -14.60
CA MET A 383 3.33 32.44 -15.04
C MET A 383 4.72 32.81 -15.56
N VAL A 384 4.78 33.43 -16.73
CA VAL A 384 6.01 33.92 -17.39
C VAL A 384 5.96 35.44 -17.59
N VAL A 385 7.12 36.04 -17.87
CA VAL A 385 7.21 37.47 -18.19
C VAL A 385 6.77 37.68 -19.65
N PRO A 386 5.82 38.59 -19.94
CA PRO A 386 5.37 38.86 -21.30
C PRO A 386 6.50 39.31 -22.22
N GLY A 387 6.46 38.86 -23.47
CA GLY A 387 7.41 39.27 -24.51
C GLY A 387 8.84 38.73 -24.34
N GLN A 388 9.12 37.91 -23.33
CA GLN A 388 10.44 37.33 -23.08
C GLN A 388 10.46 35.81 -23.32
N PRO A 389 11.61 35.25 -23.74
CA PRO A 389 11.81 33.81 -23.73
C PRO A 389 11.79 33.26 -22.30
N TRP A 390 11.38 32.00 -22.16
CA TRP A 390 11.19 31.34 -20.87
C TRP A 390 11.61 29.88 -20.94
N ARG A 391 11.72 29.20 -19.80
CA ARG A 391 12.25 27.83 -19.72
C ARG A 391 11.14 26.78 -19.72
N LEU A 392 11.36 25.73 -20.50
CA LEU A 392 10.62 24.46 -20.50
C LEU A 392 11.56 23.36 -20.00
N ASP A 393 11.11 22.55 -19.05
CA ASP A 393 11.83 21.36 -18.63
C ASP A 393 11.15 20.13 -19.24
N ILE A 394 11.87 19.42 -20.11
CA ILE A 394 11.33 18.36 -20.94
C ILE A 394 11.95 17.02 -20.54
N VAL A 395 11.10 16.02 -20.46
CA VAL A 395 11.45 14.61 -20.29
C VAL A 395 10.93 13.88 -21.52
N ALA A 396 11.82 13.26 -22.29
CA ALA A 396 11.44 12.59 -23.53
C ALA A 396 12.17 11.25 -23.69
N ARG A 397 11.52 10.31 -24.37
CA ARG A 397 12.08 9.01 -24.75
C ARG A 397 11.58 8.61 -26.14
N ASN A 398 12.45 8.09 -26.99
CA ASN A 398 12.13 7.70 -28.38
C ASN A 398 11.49 8.83 -29.22
N VAL A 399 11.95 10.06 -29.03
CA VAL A 399 11.49 11.22 -29.79
C VAL A 399 12.71 11.87 -30.45
N THR A 400 12.62 12.12 -31.75
CA THR A 400 13.67 12.75 -32.56
C THR A 400 13.40 14.23 -32.86
N GLU A 401 12.13 14.63 -32.88
CA GLU A 401 11.70 16.00 -33.15
C GLU A 401 10.59 16.41 -32.19
N LEU A 402 10.57 17.68 -31.81
CA LEU A 402 9.52 18.26 -30.97
C LEU A 402 9.06 19.61 -31.52
N HIS A 403 7.75 19.79 -31.55
CA HIS A 403 7.08 21.02 -31.96
C HIS A 403 6.18 21.50 -30.83
N ALA A 404 6.28 22.79 -30.53
CA ALA A 404 5.46 23.43 -29.51
C ALA A 404 4.46 24.40 -30.13
N PHE A 405 3.24 24.40 -29.59
CA PHE A 405 2.13 25.24 -29.99
C PHE A 405 1.55 25.94 -28.77
N ALA A 406 1.41 27.26 -28.82
CA ALA A 406 0.77 28.05 -27.78
C ALA A 406 -0.59 28.56 -28.27
N TYR A 407 -1.68 28.01 -27.75
CA TYR A 407 -3.04 28.46 -28.07
C TYR A 407 -3.54 29.41 -27.00
N ARG A 408 -4.06 30.57 -27.41
CA ARG A 408 -4.64 31.53 -26.47
C ARG A 408 -5.94 30.96 -25.88
N ILE A 409 -6.05 30.98 -24.57
CA ILE A 409 -7.25 30.56 -23.84
C ILE A 409 -7.86 31.73 -23.07
N THR A 410 -9.15 31.63 -22.79
CA THR A 410 -9.87 32.62 -21.99
C THR A 410 -9.54 32.48 -20.51
N LEU A 411 -9.70 33.57 -19.76
CA LEU A 411 -9.57 33.55 -18.30
C LEU A 411 -10.53 32.53 -17.64
N ARG A 412 -11.69 32.28 -18.26
CA ARG A 412 -12.65 31.27 -17.79
C ARG A 412 -12.11 29.85 -17.95
N GLU A 413 -11.55 29.52 -19.12
CA GLU A 413 -10.91 28.22 -19.37
C GLU A 413 -9.70 27.99 -18.47
N TRP A 414 -8.89 29.04 -18.21
CA TRP A 414 -7.83 28.99 -17.21
C TRP A 414 -8.36 28.69 -15.81
N ALA A 415 -9.45 29.37 -15.41
CA ALA A 415 -10.01 29.24 -14.06
C ALA A 415 -10.60 27.85 -13.79
N THR A 416 -11.34 27.28 -14.75
CA THR A 416 -11.91 25.93 -14.65
C THR A 416 -10.83 24.86 -14.77
N ALA A 417 -9.72 25.17 -15.43
CA ALA A 417 -8.66 24.21 -15.63
C ALA A 417 -7.96 23.76 -14.36
N GLY A 418 -7.77 24.67 -13.39
CA GLY A 418 -7.13 24.38 -12.11
C GLY A 418 -8.09 23.87 -11.03
N ASN A 419 -9.35 24.31 -11.04
CA ASN A 419 -10.33 24.11 -9.97
C ASN A 419 -11.65 23.44 -10.40
N GLY A 420 -11.69 22.84 -11.60
CA GLY A 420 -12.86 22.15 -12.12
C GLY A 420 -13.28 20.94 -11.27
N ASN A 421 -14.56 20.58 -11.33
CA ASN A 421 -15.06 19.37 -10.68
C ASN A 421 -14.44 18.10 -11.32
N TYR A 422 -14.66 16.93 -10.72
CA TYR A 422 -14.08 15.67 -11.21
C TYR A 422 -14.40 15.41 -12.69
N GLU A 423 -15.62 15.74 -13.13
CA GLU A 423 -16.04 15.60 -14.53
C GLU A 423 -15.26 16.52 -15.46
N GLU A 424 -15.07 17.80 -15.11
CA GLU A 424 -14.29 18.75 -15.91
C GLU A 424 -12.81 18.38 -16.00
N ARG A 425 -12.24 17.80 -14.94
CA ARG A 425 -10.85 17.30 -14.94
C ARG A 425 -10.67 16.06 -15.81
N ASN A 426 -11.69 15.21 -15.91
CA ASN A 426 -11.65 13.98 -16.70
C ASN A 426 -12.14 14.14 -18.15
N ARG A 427 -12.63 15.32 -18.54
CA ARG A 427 -12.96 15.59 -19.95
C ARG A 427 -11.69 15.51 -20.80
N PRO A 428 -11.73 14.83 -21.97
CA PRO A 428 -10.62 14.80 -22.91
C PRO A 428 -10.14 16.21 -23.27
N LEU A 429 -8.82 16.38 -23.42
CA LEU A 429 -8.17 17.66 -23.74
C LEU A 429 -8.83 18.36 -24.94
N ALA A 430 -9.07 17.60 -26.01
CA ALA A 430 -9.68 18.09 -27.25
C ALA A 430 -11.09 18.67 -27.04
N GLN A 431 -11.85 18.13 -26.09
CA GLN A 431 -13.18 18.65 -25.74
C GLN A 431 -13.08 19.87 -24.84
N ARG A 432 -12.16 19.84 -23.87
CA ARG A 432 -12.00 20.91 -22.86
C ARG A 432 -11.51 22.22 -23.45
N PHE A 433 -10.64 22.18 -24.46
CA PHE A 433 -10.09 23.37 -25.13
C PHE A 433 -10.50 23.45 -26.60
N ALA A 434 -11.66 22.89 -26.97
CA ALA A 434 -12.13 22.82 -28.35
C ALA A 434 -12.16 24.18 -29.06
N HIS A 435 -12.45 25.27 -28.33
CA HIS A 435 -12.44 26.62 -28.88
C HIS A 435 -11.02 27.09 -29.21
N ALA A 436 -10.08 26.95 -28.27
CA ALA A 436 -8.69 27.33 -28.45
C ALA A 436 -8.03 26.52 -29.57
N LEU A 437 -8.27 25.22 -29.63
CA LEU A 437 -7.68 24.30 -30.62
C LEU A 437 -8.19 24.51 -32.05
N LYS A 438 -9.34 25.18 -32.24
CA LYS A 438 -9.84 25.60 -33.55
C LYS A 438 -9.22 26.91 -34.04
N ALA A 439 -8.63 27.70 -33.14
CA ALA A 439 -7.99 28.96 -33.47
C ALA A 439 -6.57 28.76 -34.02
N VAL A 440 -6.00 29.80 -34.61
CA VAL A 440 -4.58 29.81 -34.98
C VAL A 440 -3.74 29.91 -33.70
N PRO A 441 -2.67 29.09 -33.54
CA PRO A 441 -1.75 29.23 -32.42
C PRO A 441 -1.18 30.66 -32.36
N ALA A 442 -1.08 31.22 -31.16
CA ALA A 442 -0.43 32.50 -30.92
C ALA A 442 1.10 32.44 -31.14
N ALA A 443 1.69 31.25 -30.97
CA ALA A 443 3.07 30.97 -31.32
C ALA A 443 3.24 29.49 -31.67
N THR A 444 4.13 29.21 -32.62
CA THR A 444 4.57 27.86 -32.98
C THR A 444 6.08 27.88 -33.13
N TRP A 445 6.78 26.92 -32.52
CA TRP A 445 8.24 26.83 -32.64
C TRP A 445 8.72 25.39 -32.55
N ALA A 446 9.87 25.11 -33.17
CA ALA A 446 10.56 23.84 -33.02
C ALA A 446 11.41 23.84 -31.74
N LEU A 447 11.46 22.70 -31.06
CA LEU A 447 12.29 22.49 -29.89
C LEU A 447 13.45 21.58 -30.30
N PRO A 448 14.72 21.99 -30.12
CA PRO A 448 15.85 21.12 -30.40
C PRO A 448 15.82 19.95 -29.42
N VAL A 449 15.78 18.73 -29.95
CA VAL A 449 15.96 17.50 -29.16
C VAL A 449 17.45 17.14 -29.23
N PRO A 450 18.16 17.11 -28.09
CA PRO A 450 19.56 16.68 -28.08
C PRO A 450 19.71 15.27 -28.66
N MET A 451 20.84 15.01 -29.34
CA MET A 451 21.14 13.65 -29.80
C MET A 451 21.21 12.69 -28.61
N GLN A 452 20.51 11.57 -28.72
CA GLN A 452 20.47 10.56 -27.66
C GLN A 452 21.78 9.76 -27.67
N PRO A 453 22.55 9.73 -26.55
CA PRO A 453 23.77 8.93 -26.46
C PRO A 453 23.47 7.43 -26.28
N THR A 454 22.35 7.10 -25.63
CA THR A 454 21.91 5.73 -25.36
C THR A 454 20.51 5.53 -25.94
N GLU A 455 20.29 4.42 -26.65
CA GLU A 455 18.96 4.09 -27.18
C GLU A 455 17.98 3.77 -26.04
N TYR A 456 16.71 4.15 -26.22
CA TYR A 456 15.60 3.81 -25.33
C TYR A 456 15.69 4.33 -23.89
N GLU A 457 16.67 5.17 -23.54
CA GLU A 457 16.75 5.80 -22.23
C GLU A 457 15.94 7.10 -22.16
N GLU A 458 15.44 7.42 -20.95
CA GLU A 458 14.81 8.71 -20.67
C GLU A 458 15.87 9.81 -20.72
N HIS A 459 15.59 10.87 -21.48
CA HIS A 459 16.43 12.06 -21.51
C HIS A 459 15.71 13.28 -20.93
N ARG A 460 16.45 14.04 -20.12
CA ARG A 460 15.98 15.27 -19.48
C ARG A 460 16.80 16.45 -19.99
N PHE A 461 16.12 17.46 -20.51
CA PHE A 461 16.76 18.65 -21.03
C PHE A 461 15.87 19.88 -20.85
N ALA A 462 16.52 21.04 -20.78
CA ALA A 462 15.84 22.33 -20.77
C ALA A 462 15.79 22.89 -22.18
N ALA A 463 14.66 23.49 -22.55
CA ALA A 463 14.50 24.17 -23.82
C ALA A 463 13.87 25.56 -23.64
N THR A 464 14.06 26.41 -24.64
CA THR A 464 13.54 27.79 -24.63
C THR A 464 12.14 27.83 -25.24
N GLY A 465 11.17 28.35 -24.48
CA GLY A 465 9.85 28.70 -24.96
C GLY A 465 9.85 30.04 -25.71
N SER A 466 9.01 30.15 -26.74
CA SER A 466 8.82 31.39 -27.50
C SER A 466 8.22 32.50 -26.63
N SER A 467 8.53 33.77 -26.96
CA SER A 467 7.94 34.93 -26.28
C SER A 467 6.42 34.91 -26.41
N LEU A 468 5.72 35.05 -25.27
CA LEU A 468 4.26 35.07 -25.24
C LEU A 468 3.77 36.50 -24.95
N PRO A 469 2.82 37.04 -25.74
CA PRO A 469 2.13 38.29 -25.41
C PRO A 469 1.30 38.15 -24.12
N LEU A 470 0.86 39.26 -23.53
CA LEU A 470 -0.05 39.27 -22.37
C LEU A 470 -1.27 38.35 -22.59
N GLY A 471 -1.54 37.44 -21.65
CA GLY A 471 -2.69 36.53 -21.70
C GLY A 471 -2.43 35.14 -21.11
N TYR A 472 -3.38 34.22 -21.31
CA TYR A 472 -3.30 32.84 -20.87
C TYR A 472 -3.22 31.90 -22.07
N TYR A 473 -2.45 30.83 -21.93
CA TYR A 473 -2.14 29.92 -23.03
C TYR A 473 -2.23 28.46 -22.60
N LEU A 474 -2.75 27.64 -23.51
CA LEU A 474 -2.53 26.20 -23.55
C LEU A 474 -1.27 25.94 -24.36
N ILE A 475 -0.26 25.37 -23.72
CA ILE A 475 1.00 24.98 -24.35
C ILE A 475 0.92 23.48 -24.66
N LEU A 476 1.16 23.12 -25.91
CA LEU A 476 1.19 21.74 -26.39
C LEU A 476 2.55 21.43 -26.97
N LEU A 477 3.14 20.31 -26.56
CA LEU A 477 4.34 19.76 -27.20
C LEU A 477 3.96 18.44 -27.86
N THR A 478 4.40 18.23 -29.10
CA THR A 478 4.18 16.99 -29.84
C THR A 478 5.39 16.66 -30.71
N ASN A 479 5.58 15.37 -31.02
CA ASN A 479 6.60 14.91 -31.96
C ASN A 479 6.13 14.90 -33.42
N GLN A 480 5.12 15.71 -33.75
CA GLN A 480 4.58 15.85 -35.10
C GLN A 480 4.59 17.33 -35.53
N PRO A 481 4.92 17.64 -36.79
CA PRO A 481 4.94 19.02 -37.28
C PRO A 481 3.55 19.65 -37.34
N LYS A 482 2.49 18.83 -37.30
CA LYS A 482 1.10 19.26 -37.20
C LYS A 482 0.43 18.58 -36.02
N LEU A 483 -0.32 19.36 -35.25
CA LEU A 483 -1.07 18.85 -34.11
C LEU A 483 -2.17 17.88 -34.58
N SER A 484 -2.09 16.62 -34.16
CA SER A 484 -3.14 15.61 -34.34
C SER A 484 -3.59 15.12 -32.97
N LEU A 485 -4.75 15.58 -32.51
CA LEU A 485 -5.31 15.23 -31.19
C LEU A 485 -6.28 14.04 -31.24
N ALA A 486 -6.44 13.41 -32.41
CA ALA A 486 -7.63 12.60 -32.71
C ALA A 486 -7.37 11.19 -33.26
N ASP A 487 -6.13 10.74 -33.43
CA ASP A 487 -5.90 9.42 -34.03
C ASP A 487 -5.12 8.45 -33.13
N PRO A 488 -5.81 7.58 -32.37
CA PRO A 488 -5.18 6.46 -31.68
C PRO A 488 -4.50 5.46 -32.64
N ALA A 489 -4.69 5.59 -33.97
CA ALA A 489 -4.02 4.75 -34.97
C ALA A 489 -2.56 5.15 -35.25
N LEU A 490 -2.11 6.36 -34.86
CA LEU A 490 -0.70 6.75 -34.92
C LEU A 490 0.02 6.35 -33.62
N ALA A 491 0.36 5.07 -33.51
CA ALA A 491 1.11 4.49 -32.38
C ALA A 491 2.44 5.21 -32.06
N SER A 492 2.94 6.03 -32.98
CA SER A 492 4.16 6.83 -32.84
C SER A 492 3.94 8.30 -32.46
N SER A 493 2.69 8.79 -32.38
CA SER A 493 2.42 10.18 -32.01
C SER A 493 2.30 10.36 -30.50
N VAL A 494 3.01 11.35 -29.94
CA VAL A 494 2.91 11.71 -28.52
C VAL A 494 2.62 13.20 -28.38
N THR A 495 1.73 13.54 -27.45
CA THR A 495 1.39 14.94 -27.14
C THR A 495 1.31 15.12 -25.64
N ALA A 496 2.00 16.14 -25.13
CA ALA A 496 1.90 16.60 -23.76
C ALA A 496 1.34 18.02 -23.74
N TYR A 497 0.72 18.43 -22.62
CA TYR A 497 0.21 19.78 -22.47
C TYR A 497 0.47 20.37 -21.07
N ALA A 498 0.59 21.69 -21.03
CA ALA A 498 0.64 22.47 -19.80
C ALA A 498 -0.08 23.80 -20.00
N LEU A 499 -0.38 24.48 -18.90
CA LEU A 499 -0.96 25.82 -18.92
C LEU A 499 0.10 26.81 -18.46
N ALA A 500 0.25 27.88 -19.21
CA ALA A 500 1.10 29.00 -18.85
C ALA A 500 0.35 30.29 -19.15
N GLY A 501 0.52 31.33 -18.34
CA GLY A 501 0.13 32.66 -18.76
C GLY A 501 1.28 33.64 -18.67
N ALA A 502 1.13 34.76 -19.36
CA ALA A 502 2.10 35.83 -19.42
C ALA A 502 1.46 37.09 -18.80
N SER A 503 2.03 37.53 -17.68
CA SER A 503 1.57 38.70 -16.91
C SER A 503 2.75 39.42 -16.26
N GLU A 504 2.77 40.75 -16.34
CA GLU A 504 3.70 41.59 -15.60
C GLU A 504 3.31 41.71 -14.12
N LEU A 505 2.08 41.34 -13.77
CA LEU A 505 1.59 41.38 -12.40
C LEU A 505 2.06 40.16 -11.61
N SER A 506 2.46 40.38 -10.35
CA SER A 506 2.66 39.36 -9.33
C SER A 506 1.95 39.81 -8.05
N ALA A 507 1.58 38.87 -7.19
CA ALA A 507 0.92 39.20 -5.94
C ALA A 507 1.28 38.23 -4.81
N VAL A 508 1.37 38.77 -3.61
CA VAL A 508 1.53 38.03 -2.36
C VAL A 508 0.31 38.30 -1.49
N SER A 509 -0.30 37.25 -0.94
CA SER A 509 -1.47 37.37 -0.07
C SER A 509 -1.10 37.21 1.41
N ARG A 510 -1.73 38.02 2.26
CA ARG A 510 -1.72 37.84 3.73
C ARG A 510 -3.09 38.16 4.30
N TYR A 511 -3.33 37.76 5.55
CA TYR A 511 -4.51 38.19 6.31
C TYR A 511 -4.11 39.22 7.36
N GLN A 512 -4.88 40.29 7.47
CA GLN A 512 -4.70 41.25 8.56
C GLN A 512 -5.26 40.65 9.85
N MET A 513 -4.39 40.32 10.81
CA MET A 513 -4.76 39.56 12.01
C MET A 513 -5.87 40.21 12.85
N ALA A 514 -5.94 41.56 12.90
CA ALA A 514 -6.91 42.27 13.73
C ALA A 514 -8.34 42.26 13.16
N THR A 515 -8.50 42.14 11.84
CA THR A 515 -9.79 42.27 11.14
C THR A 515 -10.15 41.04 10.31
N ASP A 516 -9.22 40.09 10.18
CA ASP A 516 -9.29 38.91 9.31
C ASP A 516 -9.61 39.30 7.85
N ILE A 517 -9.17 40.48 7.42
CA ILE A 517 -9.36 40.96 6.05
C ILE A 517 -8.18 40.47 5.20
N PRO A 518 -8.44 39.78 4.07
CA PRO A 518 -7.38 39.39 3.15
C PRO A 518 -6.81 40.62 2.45
N GLN A 519 -5.49 40.75 2.46
CA GLN A 519 -4.72 41.80 1.79
C GLN A 519 -3.84 41.18 0.70
N LEU A 520 -3.71 41.89 -0.42
CA LEU A 520 -2.76 41.57 -1.48
C LEU A 520 -1.71 42.68 -1.58
N LEU A 521 -0.44 42.29 -1.62
CA LEU A 521 0.65 43.13 -2.09
C LEU A 521 0.90 42.81 -3.56
N VAL A 522 0.60 43.77 -4.44
CA VAL A 522 0.76 43.63 -5.89
C VAL A 522 2.06 44.26 -6.34
N LEU A 523 2.85 43.47 -7.08
CA LEU A 523 4.22 43.80 -7.48
C LEU A 523 4.38 43.65 -8.99
N HIS A 524 5.35 44.36 -9.56
CA HIS A 524 5.86 44.08 -10.89
C HIS A 524 6.70 42.80 -10.86
N ARG A 525 6.31 41.78 -11.62
CA ARG A 525 6.87 40.42 -11.57
C ARG A 525 8.38 40.37 -11.76
N GLN A 526 8.94 41.20 -12.63
CA GLN A 526 10.37 41.17 -12.95
C GLN A 526 11.23 42.02 -12.00
N THR A 527 10.72 43.16 -11.53
CA THR A 527 11.51 44.14 -10.75
C THR A 527 11.24 44.05 -9.26
N GLY A 528 10.13 43.42 -8.85
CA GLY A 528 9.67 43.37 -7.47
C GLY A 528 9.10 44.68 -6.94
N GLN A 529 9.01 45.73 -7.77
CA GLN A 529 8.50 47.04 -7.34
C GLN A 529 6.98 46.98 -7.07
N PRO A 530 6.48 47.60 -5.99
CA PRO A 530 5.04 47.72 -5.76
C PRO A 530 4.32 48.50 -6.86
N LEU A 531 3.11 48.06 -7.22
CA LEU A 531 2.32 48.69 -8.28
C LEU A 531 1.07 49.37 -7.74
N ALA A 532 0.99 50.70 -7.88
CA ALA A 532 -0.16 51.50 -7.50
C ALA A 532 -1.27 51.53 -8.56
N GLY A 533 -2.53 51.72 -8.15
CA GLY A 533 -3.68 51.88 -9.04
C GLY A 533 -4.13 50.61 -9.78
N VAL A 534 -3.57 49.45 -9.47
CA VAL A 534 -3.98 48.15 -10.03
C VAL A 534 -5.32 47.76 -9.44
N ALA A 535 -6.27 47.33 -10.28
CA ALA A 535 -7.59 46.93 -9.82
C ALA A 535 -7.58 45.48 -9.32
N ALA A 536 -8.31 45.21 -8.24
CA ALA A 536 -8.46 43.89 -7.64
C ALA A 536 -9.92 43.61 -7.29
N GLN A 537 -10.35 42.36 -7.46
CA GLN A 537 -11.69 41.91 -7.13
C GLN A 537 -11.63 40.50 -6.54
N ALA A 538 -12.21 40.32 -5.36
CA ALA A 538 -12.31 39.04 -4.68
C ALA A 538 -13.53 38.26 -5.18
N THR A 539 -13.42 36.93 -5.16
CA THR A 539 -14.52 35.99 -5.35
C THR A 539 -14.63 35.11 -4.11
N TYR A 540 -15.79 35.13 -3.46
CA TYR A 540 -16.11 34.35 -2.27
C TYR A 540 -17.06 33.21 -2.65
N GLN A 541 -16.84 32.01 -2.09
CA GLN A 541 -17.70 30.84 -2.34
C GLN A 541 -18.53 30.50 -1.09
N PHE A 542 -19.74 29.99 -1.29
CA PHE A 542 -20.60 29.46 -0.23
C PHE A 542 -21.50 28.36 -0.77
N TYR A 543 -21.99 27.50 0.10
CA TYR A 543 -22.97 26.46 -0.27
C TYR A 543 -24.39 27.00 -0.08
N ASN A 544 -25.30 26.61 -0.98
CA ASN A 544 -26.73 26.82 -0.76
C ASN A 544 -27.21 26.04 0.47
N GLN A 545 -28.36 26.45 1.02
CA GLN A 545 -28.98 25.81 2.19
C GLN A 545 -29.20 24.30 1.99
N ASP A 546 -29.36 23.83 0.74
CA ASP A 546 -29.51 22.40 0.41
C ASP A 546 -28.18 21.63 0.33
N GLY A 547 -27.03 22.26 0.57
CA GLY A 547 -25.69 21.65 0.57
C GLY A 547 -25.15 21.16 -0.78
N THR A 548 -25.97 21.16 -1.84
CA THR A 548 -25.66 20.48 -3.11
C THR A 548 -24.96 21.33 -4.17
N ARG A 549 -24.97 22.67 -4.05
CA ARG A 549 -24.39 23.58 -5.06
C ARG A 549 -23.57 24.71 -4.42
N SER A 550 -22.32 24.85 -4.87
CA SER A 550 -21.45 25.98 -4.53
C SER A 550 -21.83 27.20 -5.39
N GLN A 551 -22.17 28.31 -4.74
CA GLN A 551 -22.34 29.62 -5.37
C GLN A 551 -21.12 30.49 -5.13
N ALA A 552 -20.81 31.36 -6.09
CA ALA A 552 -19.70 32.31 -6.01
C ALA A 552 -20.23 33.74 -6.15
N VAL A 553 -19.79 34.64 -5.27
CA VAL A 553 -20.14 36.08 -5.31
C VAL A 553 -18.87 36.90 -5.35
N LYS A 554 -18.86 37.94 -6.18
CA LYS A 554 -17.72 38.84 -6.37
C LYS A 554 -17.86 40.09 -5.49
N SER A 555 -16.75 40.57 -4.94
CA SER A 555 -16.71 41.88 -4.27
C SER A 555 -16.80 43.02 -5.28
N GLU A 556 -16.93 44.24 -4.78
CA GLU A 556 -16.59 45.42 -5.58
C GLU A 556 -15.09 45.42 -5.92
N ALA A 557 -14.74 46.10 -7.02
CA ALA A 557 -13.36 46.26 -7.44
C ALA A 557 -12.70 47.38 -6.64
N THR A 558 -11.61 47.07 -5.95
CA THR A 558 -10.76 48.04 -5.24
C THR A 558 -9.46 48.26 -6.00
N ARG A 559 -8.70 49.31 -5.63
CA ARG A 559 -7.41 49.62 -6.25
C ARG A 559 -6.29 49.60 -5.23
N THR A 560 -5.10 49.24 -5.68
CA THR A 560 -3.89 49.27 -4.85
C THR A 560 -3.49 50.70 -4.48
N THR A 561 -3.01 50.88 -3.26
CA THR A 561 -2.42 52.11 -2.74
C THR A 561 -1.06 52.40 -3.38
N ALA A 562 -0.42 53.52 -3.02
CA ALA A 562 0.94 53.87 -3.45
C ALA A 562 1.97 52.77 -3.11
N ASP A 563 1.76 52.05 -1.99
CA ASP A 563 2.61 50.95 -1.54
C ASP A 563 2.28 49.60 -2.22
N GLY A 564 1.40 49.60 -3.23
CA GLY A 564 0.98 48.40 -3.95
C GLY A 564 0.06 47.47 -3.16
N ILE A 565 -0.49 47.91 -2.03
CA ILE A 565 -1.35 47.10 -1.16
C ILE A 565 -2.82 47.32 -1.53
N VAL A 566 -3.62 46.26 -1.57
CA VAL A 566 -5.08 46.33 -1.69
C VAL A 566 -5.76 45.42 -0.69
N GLU A 567 -6.79 45.95 -0.03
CA GLU A 567 -7.65 45.18 0.85
C GLU A 567 -8.83 44.61 0.06
N LEU A 568 -9.10 43.31 0.27
CA LEU A 568 -10.21 42.61 -0.34
C LEU A 568 -11.40 42.64 0.61
N SER A 569 -12.24 43.68 0.47
CA SER A 569 -13.36 43.97 1.36
C SER A 569 -14.36 42.81 1.51
N LYS A 570 -14.75 42.50 2.75
CA LYS A 570 -15.83 41.57 3.14
C LYS A 570 -17.23 42.22 2.96
N THR A 571 -17.52 42.91 1.85
CA THR A 571 -18.76 43.71 1.69
C THR A 571 -20.04 42.89 1.48
N LEU A 572 -20.05 41.58 1.79
CA LEU A 572 -21.21 40.71 1.64
C LEU A 572 -21.82 40.47 3.02
N LYS A 573 -23.12 40.78 3.17
CA LYS A 573 -23.90 40.76 4.43
C LYS A 573 -24.00 39.40 5.18
N GLN A 574 -23.09 38.45 4.99
CA GLN A 574 -23.02 37.18 5.71
C GLN A 574 -21.55 36.80 5.96
N GLN A 575 -21.17 36.71 7.23
CA GLN A 575 -19.79 36.74 7.73
C GLN A 575 -18.94 35.46 7.56
N GLU A 576 -19.36 34.45 6.78
CA GLU A 576 -18.65 33.14 6.77
C GLU A 576 -18.37 32.58 5.36
N ARG A 577 -18.09 33.45 4.38
CA ARG A 577 -17.81 33.00 3.00
C ARG A 577 -16.30 32.90 2.77
N PRO A 578 -15.70 31.71 2.57
CA PRO A 578 -14.27 31.60 2.29
C PRO A 578 -13.90 32.32 0.98
N LEU A 579 -12.75 33.01 1.01
CA LEU A 579 -12.13 33.60 -0.17
C LEU A 579 -11.66 32.48 -1.10
N ALA A 580 -12.27 32.38 -2.28
CA ALA A 580 -11.95 31.33 -3.24
C ALA A 580 -10.88 31.77 -4.25
N ALA A 581 -10.94 33.02 -4.70
CA ALA A 581 -10.02 33.57 -5.68
C ALA A 581 -9.96 35.10 -5.61
N ALA A 582 -8.89 35.68 -6.14
CA ALA A 582 -8.79 37.12 -6.41
C ALA A 582 -8.31 37.36 -7.84
N LYS A 583 -9.04 38.20 -8.58
CA LYS A 583 -8.64 38.67 -9.90
C LYS A 583 -8.01 40.04 -9.75
N ILE A 584 -6.80 40.24 -10.27
CA ILE A 584 -6.13 41.54 -10.36
C ILE A 584 -5.88 41.91 -11.82
N TRP A 585 -5.96 43.19 -12.17
CA TRP A 585 -5.75 43.64 -13.55
C TRP A 585 -5.28 45.09 -13.67
N ARG A 586 -4.50 45.33 -14.73
CA ARG A 586 -4.03 46.66 -15.16
C ARG A 586 -4.11 46.72 -16.68
N GLY A 587 -5.06 47.48 -17.22
CA GLY A 587 -5.36 47.46 -18.65
C GLY A 587 -5.83 46.08 -19.09
N THR A 588 -5.13 45.48 -20.06
CA THR A 588 -5.39 44.13 -20.58
C THR A 588 -4.63 43.03 -19.83
N ASP A 589 -3.65 43.37 -18.99
CA ASP A 589 -2.94 42.42 -18.15
C ASP A 589 -3.84 41.99 -16.99
N THR A 590 -4.00 40.67 -16.83
CA THR A 590 -4.87 40.08 -15.82
C THR A 590 -4.12 38.93 -15.15
N LEU A 591 -4.20 38.86 -13.82
CA LEU A 591 -3.71 37.74 -13.02
C LEU A 591 -4.84 37.21 -12.13
N LEU A 592 -5.08 35.90 -12.17
CA LEU A 592 -6.03 35.23 -11.29
C LEU A 592 -5.28 34.41 -10.25
N LEU A 593 -5.46 34.79 -8.99
CA LEU A 593 -4.98 34.07 -7.83
C LEU A 593 -6.07 33.10 -7.39
N GLN A 594 -5.77 31.80 -7.42
CA GLN A 594 -6.65 30.73 -6.98
C GLN A 594 -6.03 30.01 -5.78
N ASN A 595 -6.86 29.36 -4.97
CA ASN A 595 -6.42 28.61 -3.79
C ASN A 595 -5.60 29.47 -2.82
N LEU A 596 -6.05 30.73 -2.66
CA LEU A 596 -5.52 31.61 -1.62
C LEU A 596 -5.71 30.89 -0.29
N PRO A 597 -4.65 30.75 0.53
CA PRO A 597 -4.71 29.96 1.76
C PRO A 597 -5.81 30.56 2.64
N GLY A 598 -6.91 29.83 2.80
CA GLY A 598 -7.87 30.11 3.85
C GLY A 598 -7.16 29.82 5.16
N VAL A 599 -6.65 30.86 5.81
CA VAL A 599 -6.15 30.69 7.17
C VAL A 599 -7.38 30.28 7.97
N HIS A 600 -7.42 29.02 8.42
CA HIS A 600 -8.13 28.71 9.66
C HIS A 600 -7.33 29.33 10.79
N SER A 601 -7.13 30.65 10.73
CA SER A 601 -6.81 31.42 11.89
C SER A 601 -8.10 31.24 12.66
N GLN A 602 -8.10 30.33 13.61
CA GLN A 602 -8.85 30.59 14.82
C GLN A 602 -8.53 32.06 15.10
N PRO A 603 -9.47 33.00 14.94
CA PRO A 603 -9.20 34.36 15.37
C PRO A 603 -8.60 34.20 16.77
N ILE A 604 -7.53 34.92 17.10
CA ILE A 604 -7.14 35.01 18.50
C ILE A 604 -8.39 35.56 19.14
N ASP A 605 -9.16 34.67 19.77
CA ASP A 605 -10.47 35.00 20.22
C ASP A 605 -10.20 35.96 21.35
N ASN A 606 -10.38 37.24 21.05
CA ASN A 606 -10.14 38.28 22.03
C ASN A 606 -11.30 38.28 23.04
N GLN A 607 -12.29 37.40 22.85
CA GLN A 607 -13.22 37.02 23.88
C GLN A 607 -12.50 36.21 24.95
N PRO A 608 -12.77 36.47 26.23
CA PRO A 608 -12.16 35.69 27.27
C PRO A 608 -12.63 34.22 27.23
N GLN A 609 -11.69 33.30 27.04
CA GLN A 609 -11.97 31.87 27.00
C GLN A 609 -11.69 31.25 28.36
N ARG A 610 -12.66 30.49 28.88
CA ARG A 610 -12.47 29.76 30.14
C ARG A 610 -11.94 28.37 29.83
N HIS A 611 -10.96 27.92 30.60
CA HIS A 611 -10.40 26.57 30.51
C HIS A 611 -10.33 25.93 31.89
N ALA A 612 -10.86 24.71 32.00
CA ALA A 612 -10.77 23.88 33.18
C ALA A 612 -9.74 22.76 32.94
N PHE A 613 -8.63 22.83 33.66
CA PHE A 613 -7.62 21.77 33.68
C PHE A 613 -8.00 20.76 34.75
N LEU A 614 -8.31 19.52 34.35
CA LEU A 614 -8.69 18.44 35.25
C LEU A 614 -7.53 17.46 35.41
N PHE A 615 -7.37 16.95 36.63
CA PHE A 615 -6.36 15.98 37.02
C PHE A 615 -6.98 14.93 37.90
N THR A 616 -6.52 13.69 37.78
CA THR A 616 -6.83 12.57 38.68
C THR A 616 -5.56 12.07 39.35
N ASP A 617 -5.69 11.40 40.50
CA ASP A 617 -4.53 10.80 41.18
C ASP A 617 -3.93 9.62 40.40
N ARG A 618 -4.71 9.01 39.49
CA ARG A 618 -4.31 7.87 38.65
C ARG A 618 -4.93 7.97 37.26
N ALA A 619 -4.28 7.33 36.30
CA ALA A 619 -4.83 7.15 34.94
C ALA A 619 -5.77 5.94 34.82
N ILE A 620 -5.79 5.03 35.83
CA ILE A 620 -6.57 3.79 35.81
C ILE A 620 -7.15 3.43 37.20
N TYR A 621 -8.42 3.02 37.23
CA TYR A 621 -9.18 2.63 38.42
C TYR A 621 -9.90 1.29 38.20
N ARG A 622 -10.44 0.72 39.26
CA ARG A 622 -11.37 -0.43 39.19
C ARG A 622 -12.81 0.03 39.44
N PRO A 623 -13.83 -0.71 38.95
CA PRO A 623 -15.21 -0.49 39.35
C PRO A 623 -15.36 -0.43 40.88
N GLY A 624 -16.16 0.52 41.39
CA GLY A 624 -16.33 0.75 42.84
C GLY A 624 -15.21 1.54 43.52
N GLN A 625 -14.09 1.85 42.86
CA GLN A 625 -13.05 2.69 43.46
C GLN A 625 -13.45 4.15 43.50
N THR A 626 -12.92 4.85 44.50
CA THR A 626 -13.01 6.30 44.60
C THR A 626 -11.97 6.95 43.68
N VAL A 627 -12.43 7.78 42.75
CA VAL A 627 -11.61 8.65 41.91
C VAL A 627 -11.44 9.97 42.66
N TYR A 628 -10.18 10.33 42.96
CA TYR A 628 -9.85 11.66 43.48
C TYR A 628 -9.43 12.55 42.32
N PHE A 629 -10.01 13.74 42.24
CA PHE A 629 -9.71 14.68 41.17
C PHE A 629 -9.54 16.11 41.67
N LYS A 630 -8.74 16.87 40.93
CA LYS A 630 -8.53 18.30 41.11
C LYS A 630 -8.74 19.01 39.79
N GLY A 631 -9.43 20.13 39.81
CA GLY A 631 -9.58 21.02 38.68
C GLY A 631 -9.00 22.40 38.96
N ILE A 632 -8.53 23.08 37.92
CA ILE A 632 -8.10 24.49 37.97
C ILE A 632 -8.82 25.23 36.85
N LEU A 633 -9.61 26.24 37.21
CA LEU A 633 -10.35 27.07 36.27
C LEU A 633 -9.58 28.36 35.98
N THR A 634 -9.32 28.59 34.71
CA THR A 634 -8.58 29.75 34.21
C THR A 634 -9.40 30.47 33.14
N GLN A 635 -9.06 31.74 32.91
CA GLN A 635 -9.57 32.54 31.80
C GLN A 635 -8.38 33.13 31.04
N SER A 636 -8.28 32.83 29.75
CA SER A 636 -7.28 33.38 28.84
C SER A 636 -7.91 34.47 27.97
N GLN A 637 -7.15 35.53 27.70
CA GLN A 637 -7.49 36.55 26.72
C GLN A 637 -6.20 37.05 26.07
N ALA A 638 -6.06 36.84 24.76
CA ALA A 638 -4.82 37.05 24.01
C ALA A 638 -3.62 36.33 24.68
N ALA A 639 -2.58 37.06 25.12
CA ALA A 639 -1.39 36.50 25.78
C ALA A 639 -1.49 36.45 27.31
N ASN A 640 -2.61 36.87 27.91
CA ASN A 640 -2.79 36.95 29.36
C ASN A 640 -3.68 35.82 29.88
N ALA A 641 -3.31 35.20 30.99
CA ALA A 641 -4.11 34.19 31.70
C ALA A 641 -4.37 34.64 33.14
N LYS A 642 -5.62 34.45 33.62
CA LYS A 642 -6.04 34.76 34.99
C LYS A 642 -6.76 33.57 35.61
N LEU A 643 -6.57 33.35 36.91
CA LEU A 643 -7.31 32.37 37.71
C LEU A 643 -8.74 32.86 37.98
N LEU A 644 -9.72 31.97 37.86
CA LEU A 644 -11.11 32.26 38.17
C LEU A 644 -11.48 31.73 39.56
N THR A 645 -11.66 32.65 40.51
CA THR A 645 -11.93 32.37 41.94
C THR A 645 -13.42 32.56 42.27
N GLY A 646 -13.94 31.81 43.24
CA GLY A 646 -15.36 31.89 43.67
C GLY A 646 -16.41 31.53 42.61
N GLN A 647 -16.04 30.89 41.50
CA GLN A 647 -16.96 30.50 40.43
C GLN A 647 -17.56 29.11 40.67
N PRO A 648 -18.85 28.91 40.38
CA PRO A 648 -19.46 27.58 40.38
C PRO A 648 -18.97 26.75 39.18
N VAL A 649 -18.70 25.47 39.42
CA VAL A 649 -18.26 24.50 38.40
C VAL A 649 -19.04 23.20 38.58
N SER A 650 -19.62 22.69 37.49
CA SER A 650 -20.25 21.37 37.45
C SER A 650 -19.32 20.35 36.81
N VAL A 651 -19.09 19.23 37.50
CA VAL A 651 -18.26 18.11 37.06
C VAL A 651 -19.18 16.90 36.84
N ARG A 652 -19.17 16.38 35.62
CA ARG A 652 -19.99 15.25 35.17
C ARG A 652 -19.08 14.05 34.91
N LEU A 653 -19.46 12.88 35.44
CA LEU A 653 -18.85 11.61 35.05
C LEU A 653 -19.64 11.03 33.89
N LEU A 654 -18.98 10.79 32.76
CA LEU A 654 -19.55 10.10 31.61
C LEU A 654 -18.98 8.68 31.54
N ASP A 655 -19.86 7.71 31.31
CA ASP A 655 -19.48 6.32 31.09
C ASP A 655 -18.87 6.11 29.69
N VAL A 656 -18.49 4.86 29.38
CA VAL A 656 -17.88 4.47 28.09
C VAL A 656 -18.79 4.78 26.89
N ASN A 657 -20.10 4.88 27.09
CA ASN A 657 -21.07 5.22 26.05
C ASN A 657 -21.36 6.72 25.96
N GLY A 658 -20.70 7.56 26.76
CA GLY A 658 -20.93 9.00 26.84
C GLY A 658 -22.18 9.39 27.66
N GLN A 659 -22.76 8.46 28.42
CA GLN A 659 -23.92 8.75 29.27
C GLN A 659 -23.48 9.31 30.62
N ILE A 660 -24.19 10.32 31.12
CA ILE A 660 -23.89 10.94 32.42
C ILE A 660 -24.26 9.96 33.54
N ALA A 661 -23.25 9.42 34.21
CA ALA A 661 -23.41 8.54 35.36
C ALA A 661 -23.62 9.34 36.67
N GLN A 662 -22.91 10.45 36.86
CA GLN A 662 -23.00 11.30 38.06
C GLN A 662 -22.70 12.77 37.73
N THR A 663 -23.22 13.70 38.52
CA THR A 663 -22.92 15.14 38.44
C THR A 663 -22.66 15.70 39.83
N LEU A 664 -21.57 16.44 40.00
CA LEU A 664 -21.14 17.07 41.25
C LEU A 664 -20.87 18.56 41.01
N THR A 665 -21.24 19.42 41.96
CA THR A 665 -21.05 20.87 41.87
C THR A 665 -20.02 21.35 42.89
N PHE A 666 -19.16 22.25 42.47
CA PHE A 666 -18.08 22.83 43.28
C PHE A 666 -18.02 24.35 43.11
N THR A 667 -17.32 25.01 44.04
CA THR A 667 -16.95 26.42 43.91
C THR A 667 -15.43 26.54 43.96
N THR A 668 -14.83 27.24 43.01
CA THR A 668 -13.36 27.43 42.94
C THR A 668 -12.83 28.22 44.14
N SER A 669 -11.68 27.83 44.68
CA SER A 669 -10.98 28.51 45.76
C SER A 669 -10.33 29.84 45.33
N GLU A 670 -9.63 30.48 46.25
CA GLU A 670 -8.80 31.68 46.02
C GLU A 670 -7.66 31.46 45.02
N TYR A 671 -7.31 30.20 44.74
CA TYR A 671 -6.32 29.79 43.74
C TYR A 671 -6.96 29.30 42.43
N GLY A 672 -8.27 29.52 42.24
CA GLY A 672 -9.03 29.07 41.08
C GLY A 672 -9.19 27.55 40.97
N SER A 673 -8.86 26.81 42.03
CA SER A 673 -8.89 25.35 42.04
C SER A 673 -10.13 24.80 42.74
N PHE A 674 -10.60 23.62 42.34
CA PHE A 674 -11.59 22.82 43.05
C PHE A 674 -11.08 21.38 43.15
N SER A 675 -11.51 20.62 44.15
CA SER A 675 -11.15 19.22 44.29
C SER A 675 -12.31 18.45 44.88
N GLY A 676 -12.44 17.19 44.48
CA GLY A 676 -13.49 16.31 44.95
C GLY A 676 -13.13 14.86 44.77
N SER A 677 -14.05 14.02 45.18
CA SER A 677 -13.96 12.58 44.99
C SER A 677 -15.31 12.02 44.60
N LEU A 678 -15.32 11.01 43.74
CA LEU A 678 -16.52 10.27 43.37
C LEU A 678 -16.26 8.77 43.42
N VAL A 679 -17.29 7.99 43.72
CA VAL A 679 -17.19 6.52 43.70
C VAL A 679 -17.70 6.04 42.34
N LEU A 680 -16.86 5.28 41.63
CA LEU A 680 -17.23 4.70 40.34
C LEU A 680 -18.36 3.69 40.52
N PRO A 681 -19.47 3.80 39.77
CA PRO A 681 -20.56 2.83 39.84
C PRO A 681 -20.07 1.42 39.51
N THR A 682 -20.60 0.42 40.21
CA THR A 682 -20.41 -1.00 39.88
C THR A 682 -21.47 -1.43 38.86
N GLY A 683 -21.08 -2.27 37.89
CA GLY A 683 -21.99 -2.78 36.86
C GLY A 683 -22.10 -1.95 35.56
N LEU A 684 -21.31 -0.87 35.43
CA LEU A 684 -21.10 -0.20 34.15
C LEU A 684 -20.05 -0.94 33.31
N LEU A 685 -20.04 -0.71 32.01
CA LEU A 685 -19.04 -1.26 31.10
C LEU A 685 -17.64 -0.74 31.46
N ASN A 686 -16.66 -1.64 31.54
CA ASN A 686 -15.25 -1.29 31.69
C ASN A 686 -14.72 -0.63 30.41
N GLY A 687 -13.79 0.31 30.57
CA GLY A 687 -13.21 1.07 29.46
C GLY A 687 -12.87 2.51 29.84
N GLU A 688 -12.70 3.35 28.83
CA GLU A 688 -12.39 4.77 29.01
C GLU A 688 -13.63 5.55 29.47
N MET A 689 -13.58 6.12 30.67
CA MET A 689 -14.60 7.03 31.21
C MET A 689 -14.06 8.46 31.23
N THR A 690 -14.95 9.45 31.29
CA THR A 690 -14.58 10.88 31.19
C THR A 690 -15.14 11.71 32.33
N LEU A 691 -14.29 12.51 32.99
CA LEU A 691 -14.73 13.67 33.78
C LEU A 691 -14.87 14.87 32.86
N GLN A 692 -16.04 15.52 32.87
CA GLN A 692 -16.35 16.65 32.02
C GLN A 692 -16.88 17.83 32.82
N THR A 693 -16.39 19.02 32.50
CA THR A 693 -16.95 20.32 32.89
C THR A 693 -17.38 21.09 31.65
N ASP A 694 -18.02 22.23 31.83
CA ASP A 694 -18.40 23.11 30.71
C ASP A 694 -17.20 23.64 29.92
N ASN A 695 -15.99 23.60 30.52
CA ASN A 695 -14.79 24.26 29.98
C ASN A 695 -13.57 23.33 29.89
N GLY A 696 -13.76 22.02 29.98
CA GLY A 696 -12.66 21.04 29.91
C GLY A 696 -13.07 19.63 30.30
N SER A 697 -12.31 18.63 29.86
CA SER A 697 -12.53 17.21 30.14
C SER A 697 -11.22 16.45 30.37
N LEU A 698 -11.31 15.31 31.05
CA LEU A 698 -10.22 14.37 31.30
C LEU A 698 -10.74 12.94 31.21
N SER A 699 -10.09 12.12 30.40
CA SER A 699 -10.39 10.70 30.27
C SER A 699 -9.47 9.84 31.14
N PHE A 700 -9.99 8.74 31.67
CA PHE A 700 -9.26 7.79 32.49
C PHE A 700 -9.84 6.37 32.31
N ALA A 701 -9.02 5.34 32.51
CA ALA A 701 -9.44 3.95 32.31
C ALA A 701 -10.09 3.35 33.56
N VAL A 702 -11.12 2.54 33.36
CA VAL A 702 -11.76 1.73 34.42
C VAL A 702 -11.71 0.27 34.00
N GLU A 703 -10.89 -0.52 34.69
CA GLU A 703 -10.57 -1.90 34.32
C GLU A 703 -10.46 -2.81 35.55
N ASP A 704 -10.77 -4.09 35.39
CA ASP A 704 -10.50 -5.13 36.40
C ASP A 704 -9.06 -5.63 36.30
N TYR A 705 -8.11 -4.78 36.70
CA TYR A 705 -6.67 -5.09 36.64
C TYR A 705 -6.11 -5.58 37.99
N LYS A 706 -5.23 -6.58 37.99
CA LYS A 706 -4.39 -6.93 39.17
C LYS A 706 -3.17 -5.99 39.20
N ARG A 707 -2.81 -5.47 40.38
CA ARG A 707 -1.61 -4.65 40.52
C ARG A 707 -0.38 -5.52 40.28
N PRO A 708 0.56 -5.11 39.41
CA PRO A 708 1.82 -5.79 39.24
C PRO A 708 2.58 -5.90 40.57
N THR A 709 3.13 -7.07 40.87
CA THR A 709 3.95 -7.31 42.07
C THR A 709 5.44 -7.13 41.78
N PHE A 710 5.86 -7.23 40.51
CA PHE A 710 7.24 -7.00 40.06
C PHE A 710 7.33 -6.27 38.70
N LEU A 711 8.51 -5.74 38.42
CA LEU A 711 8.87 -5.06 37.17
C LEU A 711 10.00 -5.83 36.47
N VAL A 712 9.92 -5.88 35.15
CA VAL A 712 10.99 -6.39 34.28
C VAL A 712 11.60 -5.22 33.53
N THR A 713 12.92 -5.06 33.64
CA THR A 713 13.69 -4.04 32.94
C THR A 713 14.76 -4.70 32.09
N LEU A 714 14.94 -4.21 30.87
CA LEU A 714 16.06 -4.57 30.00
C LEU A 714 17.08 -3.43 30.03
N ASP A 715 18.34 -3.77 30.33
CA ASP A 715 19.43 -2.80 30.44
C ASP A 715 19.80 -2.24 29.05
N SER A 716 20.64 -1.20 29.00
CA SER A 716 21.16 -0.72 27.72
C SER A 716 22.17 -1.71 27.14
N VAL A 717 22.21 -1.79 25.81
CA VAL A 717 23.18 -2.60 25.09
C VAL A 717 24.59 -2.01 25.31
N PRO A 718 25.56 -2.77 25.85
CA PRO A 718 26.92 -2.28 25.99
C PRO A 718 27.66 -2.28 24.63
N GLY A 719 28.50 -1.26 24.39
CA GLY A 719 29.43 -1.23 23.26
C GLY A 719 28.84 -0.71 21.94
N ARG A 720 29.42 -1.15 20.81
CA ARG A 720 29.07 -0.70 19.44
C ARG A 720 28.43 -1.84 18.65
N PRO A 721 27.11 -2.06 18.75
CA PRO A 721 26.46 -3.16 18.05
C PRO A 721 26.56 -2.99 16.53
N GLN A 722 26.84 -4.08 15.83
CA GLN A 722 26.99 -4.14 14.37
C GLN A 722 26.16 -5.29 13.80
N LEU A 723 25.70 -5.12 12.56
CA LEU A 723 25.07 -6.21 11.81
C LEU A 723 26.08 -7.35 11.60
N GLY A 724 25.64 -8.59 11.79
CA GLY A 724 26.44 -9.81 11.65
C GLY A 724 27.22 -10.23 12.90
N GLN A 725 27.22 -9.44 13.99
CA GLN A 725 27.93 -9.78 15.24
C GLN A 725 26.97 -10.11 16.39
N PRO A 726 27.29 -11.09 17.25
CA PRO A 726 26.43 -11.45 18.37
C PRO A 726 26.29 -10.29 19.37
N LEU A 727 25.09 -10.10 19.87
CA LEU A 727 24.72 -9.05 20.81
C LEU A 727 24.08 -9.66 22.05
N THR A 728 24.60 -9.32 23.22
CA THR A 728 24.06 -9.74 24.51
C THR A 728 23.50 -8.56 25.29
N LEU A 729 22.25 -8.69 25.73
CA LEU A 729 21.49 -7.73 26.51
C LEU A 729 21.21 -8.34 27.90
N ALA A 730 21.50 -7.59 28.96
CA ALA A 730 21.11 -7.99 30.31
C ALA A 730 19.69 -7.49 30.64
N GLY A 731 18.96 -8.27 31.44
CA GLY A 731 17.66 -7.90 31.98
C GLY A 731 17.56 -8.22 33.47
N ARG A 732 16.61 -7.59 34.16
CA ARG A 732 16.37 -7.77 35.60
C ARG A 732 14.89 -7.82 35.91
N ALA A 733 14.49 -8.74 36.78
CA ALA A 733 13.16 -8.82 37.35
C ALA A 733 13.23 -8.54 38.86
N ARG A 734 12.50 -7.52 39.32
CA ARG A 734 12.49 -7.10 40.73
C ARG A 734 11.09 -6.78 41.21
N ALA A 735 10.74 -7.28 42.38
CA ALA A 735 9.51 -6.93 43.07
C ALA A 735 9.47 -5.42 43.35
N TYR A 736 8.30 -4.80 43.28
CA TYR A 736 8.14 -3.39 43.67
C TYR A 736 8.46 -3.17 45.17
N ALA A 737 8.39 -4.23 45.98
CA ALA A 737 8.82 -4.22 47.38
C ALA A 737 10.35 -4.24 47.57
N GLY A 738 11.14 -4.44 46.50
CA GLY A 738 12.61 -4.44 46.53
C GLY A 738 13.30 -5.78 46.22
N PRO A 739 12.81 -6.96 46.67
CA PRO A 739 13.48 -8.24 46.42
C PRO A 739 13.63 -8.60 44.94
N ALA A 740 14.65 -9.41 44.63
CA ALA A 740 14.83 -10.01 43.32
C ALA A 740 13.81 -11.14 43.09
N THR A 741 13.35 -11.29 41.84
CA THR A 741 12.53 -12.42 41.44
C THR A 741 13.46 -13.56 41.01
N ASP A 742 13.78 -14.47 41.93
CA ASP A 742 14.62 -15.66 41.66
C ASP A 742 13.80 -16.80 41.01
N GLY A 743 14.43 -17.56 40.13
CA GLY A 743 13.84 -18.72 39.46
C GLY A 743 12.66 -18.42 38.54
N GLY A 744 12.47 -17.16 38.15
CA GLY A 744 11.42 -16.73 37.22
C GLY A 744 11.71 -17.24 35.81
N ARG A 745 10.70 -17.80 35.15
CA ARG A 745 10.81 -18.26 33.76
C ARG A 745 10.73 -17.08 32.81
N VAL A 746 11.79 -16.82 32.06
CA VAL A 746 11.87 -15.76 31.05
C VAL A 746 11.61 -16.37 29.69
N GLN A 747 10.68 -15.82 28.92
CA GLN A 747 10.51 -16.05 27.49
C GLN A 747 10.85 -14.74 26.78
N TYR A 748 11.77 -14.78 25.81
CA TYR A 748 12.13 -13.58 25.07
C TYR A 748 11.91 -13.75 23.57
N ARG A 749 11.68 -12.63 22.90
CA ARG A 749 11.50 -12.51 21.46
C ARG A 749 12.17 -11.24 20.96
N VAL A 750 12.88 -11.34 19.85
CA VAL A 750 13.53 -10.23 19.15
C VAL A 750 12.92 -10.10 17.76
N THR A 751 12.36 -8.95 17.45
CA THR A 751 11.81 -8.66 16.12
C THR A 751 12.57 -7.52 15.46
N ARG A 752 12.66 -7.53 14.13
CA ARG A 752 13.31 -6.53 13.30
C ARG A 752 12.28 -5.81 12.45
N ARG A 753 12.40 -4.48 12.37
CA ARG A 753 11.65 -3.61 11.46
C ARG A 753 12.60 -2.73 10.67
N GLU A 754 12.28 -2.46 9.41
CA GLU A 754 13.07 -1.54 8.57
C GLU A 754 12.65 -0.08 8.82
N LEU A 755 13.63 0.77 9.07
CA LEU A 755 13.47 2.21 9.24
C LEU A 755 14.08 2.94 8.04
N TRP A 756 13.20 3.41 7.16
CA TRP A 756 13.58 4.26 6.05
C TRP A 756 13.61 5.73 6.49
N ALA A 757 14.55 6.51 5.95
CA ALA A 757 14.62 7.94 6.23
C ALA A 757 13.33 8.62 5.77
N LEU A 758 12.76 9.48 6.64
CA LEU A 758 11.48 10.17 6.43
C LEU A 758 11.41 10.95 5.10
N LEU A 759 12.56 11.31 4.52
CA LEU A 759 12.70 12.06 3.27
C LEU A 759 12.48 11.23 2.00
N GLU A 760 12.43 9.89 2.10
CA GLU A 760 12.08 9.02 0.96
C GLU A 760 10.56 8.92 0.74
N GLY A 761 9.78 9.18 1.79
CA GLY A 761 8.33 9.38 1.69
C GLY A 761 8.06 10.83 1.32
N GLY A 762 7.74 11.10 0.06
CA GLY A 762 7.54 12.46 -0.45
C GLY A 762 6.67 13.36 0.45
N PHE A 763 6.99 14.66 0.45
CA PHE A 763 6.40 15.79 1.20
C PHE A 763 4.87 16.02 1.05
N ARG A 764 4.10 15.02 0.62
CA ARG A 764 2.64 15.05 0.62
C ARG A 764 2.16 13.85 1.42
N GLY A 765 1.68 14.10 2.65
CA GLY A 765 1.12 13.12 3.59
C GLY A 765 -0.06 12.32 3.03
N ARG A 766 0.23 11.40 2.10
CA ARG A 766 -0.74 10.51 1.46
C ARG A 766 -0.16 9.17 1.01
N SER A 767 1.06 8.83 1.44
CA SER A 767 1.51 7.45 1.41
C SER A 767 1.24 6.84 2.78
N SER A 768 0.15 6.10 2.87
CA SER A 768 -0.30 5.33 4.04
C SER A 768 0.59 4.12 4.31
N TYR A 769 1.89 4.21 4.02
CA TYR A 769 2.86 3.19 4.41
C TYR A 769 3.50 3.64 5.72
N PRO A 770 3.10 3.09 6.88
CA PRO A 770 3.87 3.28 8.09
C PRO A 770 5.32 2.81 7.86
N PRO A 771 6.30 3.32 8.63
CA PRO A 771 7.64 2.73 8.69
C PRO A 771 7.50 1.21 8.89
N GLY A 772 7.84 0.41 7.87
CA GLY A 772 7.51 -1.03 7.80
C GLY A 772 6.84 -1.53 6.51
N GLY A 773 7.04 -0.86 5.35
CA GLY A 773 6.58 -1.39 4.06
C GLY A 773 7.12 -2.80 3.77
N ARG A 774 6.36 -3.62 3.00
CA ARG A 774 6.54 -5.02 2.49
C ARG A 774 7.37 -6.07 3.29
N GLY A 775 8.38 -5.71 4.05
CA GLY A 775 9.23 -6.61 4.86
C GLY A 775 8.62 -7.08 6.18
N GLY A 776 7.59 -6.40 6.71
CA GLY A 776 6.92 -6.79 7.97
C GLY A 776 7.87 -6.87 9.18
N ASN A 777 7.31 -7.10 10.37
CA ASN A 777 8.14 -7.44 11.53
C ASN A 777 8.72 -8.83 11.31
N GLN A 778 10.04 -8.95 11.20
CA GLN A 778 10.70 -10.25 11.10
C GLN A 778 11.21 -10.67 12.48
N GLU A 779 10.84 -11.85 12.94
CA GLU A 779 11.46 -12.42 14.14
C GLU A 779 12.89 -12.86 13.85
N ILE A 780 13.83 -12.44 14.70
CA ILE A 780 15.26 -12.68 14.56
C ILE A 780 15.76 -13.71 15.55
N ALA A 781 15.20 -13.72 16.76
CA ALA A 781 15.54 -14.66 17.81
C ALA A 781 14.37 -14.79 18.79
N HIS A 782 14.23 -15.96 19.38
CA HIS A 782 13.39 -16.18 20.56
C HIS A 782 14.05 -17.24 21.43
N GLY A 783 13.63 -17.35 22.68
CA GLY A 783 14.15 -18.39 23.55
C GLY A 783 13.61 -18.28 24.96
N THR A 784 14.08 -19.17 25.82
CA THR A 784 13.75 -19.16 27.23
C THR A 784 15.00 -19.16 28.09
N THR A 785 14.98 -18.42 29.18
CA THR A 785 16.02 -18.43 30.22
C THR A 785 15.34 -18.37 31.58
N THR A 786 16.10 -18.49 32.67
CA THR A 786 15.63 -18.23 34.02
C THR A 786 16.35 -17.03 34.61
N THR A 787 15.73 -16.38 35.59
CA THR A 787 16.41 -15.37 36.41
C THR A 787 17.31 -16.04 37.44
N ASP A 788 18.44 -15.40 37.77
CA ASP A 788 19.34 -15.81 38.85
C ASP A 788 18.86 -15.30 40.23
N ALA A 789 19.62 -15.61 41.29
CA ALA A 789 19.33 -15.21 42.67
C ALA A 789 19.27 -13.68 42.87
N GLU A 790 19.89 -12.89 41.98
CA GLU A 790 19.81 -11.43 41.96
C GLU A 790 18.73 -10.90 41.01
N GLY A 791 17.94 -11.80 40.41
CA GLY A 791 16.85 -11.50 39.49
C GLY A 791 17.32 -11.14 38.08
N ARG A 792 18.58 -11.43 37.71
CA ARG A 792 19.16 -11.08 36.42
C ARG A 792 19.00 -12.21 35.41
N PHE A 793 18.90 -11.83 34.14
CA PHE A 793 18.89 -12.75 33.01
C PHE A 793 19.63 -12.11 31.83
N SER A 794 19.95 -12.92 30.81
CA SER A 794 20.61 -12.43 29.59
C SER A 794 19.89 -12.91 28.34
N VAL A 795 19.84 -12.06 27.32
CA VAL A 795 19.27 -12.32 26.00
C VAL A 795 20.39 -12.13 24.98
N THR A 796 20.73 -13.17 24.23
CA THR A 796 21.77 -13.10 23.20
C THR A 796 21.16 -13.37 21.82
N PHE A 797 21.42 -12.49 20.85
CA PHE A 797 20.97 -12.67 19.47
C PHE A 797 21.99 -12.06 18.49
N THR A 798 22.01 -12.52 17.24
CA THR A 798 22.88 -11.96 16.20
C THR A 798 22.03 -11.17 15.20
N PRO A 799 22.13 -9.84 15.13
CA PRO A 799 21.51 -9.06 14.08
C PRO A 799 22.01 -9.56 12.70
N PRO A 800 21.14 -9.91 11.74
CA PRO A 800 21.58 -10.48 10.46
C PRO A 800 22.40 -9.47 9.65
N ALA A 801 23.42 -9.96 8.93
CA ALA A 801 24.02 -9.17 7.86
C ALA A 801 22.99 -8.95 6.75
N VAL A 802 22.86 -7.71 6.25
CA VAL A 802 21.91 -7.38 5.18
C VAL A 802 22.67 -6.85 3.96
N PRO A 803 22.37 -7.33 2.74
CA PRO A 803 22.96 -6.82 1.51
C PRO A 803 22.77 -5.30 1.36
N GLN A 804 23.64 -4.64 0.58
CA GLN A 804 23.46 -3.22 0.27
C GLN A 804 22.18 -3.03 -0.53
N GLN A 805 21.30 -2.15 -0.06
CA GLN A 805 20.08 -1.75 -0.75
C GLN A 805 20.01 -0.22 -0.74
N PRO A 806 20.72 0.45 -1.66
CA PRO A 806 20.64 1.89 -1.78
C PRO A 806 19.22 2.29 -2.23
N GLY A 807 18.57 3.15 -1.46
CA GLY A 807 17.31 3.77 -1.82
C GLY A 807 17.45 4.73 -3.01
N ARG A 808 16.35 5.39 -3.39
CA ARG A 808 16.31 6.28 -4.58
C ARG A 808 17.35 7.40 -4.56
N ARG A 809 17.82 7.78 -3.36
CA ARG A 809 18.83 8.83 -3.16
C ARG A 809 20.14 8.27 -2.60
N GLY A 810 20.38 6.96 -2.71
CA GLY A 810 21.56 6.29 -2.16
C GLY A 810 21.56 6.13 -0.63
N TRP A 811 20.44 6.41 0.05
CA TRP A 811 20.31 6.22 1.49
C TRP A 811 20.05 4.75 1.79
N GLU A 812 20.74 4.19 2.79
CA GLU A 812 20.47 2.84 3.28
C GLU A 812 19.49 2.90 4.47
N PRO A 813 18.57 1.92 4.62
CA PRO A 813 17.69 1.85 5.77
C PRO A 813 18.46 1.51 7.06
N GLY A 814 17.97 2.02 8.19
CA GLY A 814 18.31 1.50 9.51
C GLY A 814 17.41 0.32 9.89
N TYR A 815 17.80 -0.50 10.86
CA TYR A 815 16.99 -1.62 11.35
C TYR A 815 16.68 -1.45 12.83
N LEU A 816 15.39 -1.41 13.19
CA LEU A 816 14.91 -1.40 14.56
C LEU A 816 14.76 -2.84 15.06
N PHE A 817 15.54 -3.22 16.06
CA PHE A 817 15.40 -4.47 16.79
C PHE A 817 14.61 -4.21 18.07
N GLU A 818 13.42 -4.81 18.19
CA GLU A 818 12.55 -4.74 19.36
C GLU A 818 12.68 -6.05 20.14
N ILE A 819 13.27 -5.97 21.33
CA ILE A 819 13.49 -7.07 22.26
C ILE A 819 12.38 -7.02 23.31
N THR A 820 11.62 -8.10 23.43
CA THR A 820 10.57 -8.28 24.44
C THR A 820 10.93 -9.48 25.29
N ALA A 821 10.81 -9.34 26.62
CA ALA A 821 11.06 -10.39 27.59
C ALA A 821 9.89 -10.50 28.57
N ASP A 822 9.19 -11.63 28.55
CA ASP A 822 8.12 -12.00 29.46
C ASP A 822 8.69 -12.85 30.59
N VAL A 823 8.64 -12.35 31.82
CA VAL A 823 9.11 -13.06 33.01
C VAL A 823 7.91 -13.51 33.82
N THR A 824 7.79 -14.82 34.05
CA THR A 824 6.77 -15.43 34.89
C THR A 824 7.38 -15.83 36.23
N ASP A 825 6.83 -15.32 37.33
CA ASP A 825 7.27 -15.67 38.69
C ASP A 825 6.72 -17.03 39.16
N ALA A 826 7.14 -17.47 40.35
CA ALA A 826 6.66 -18.72 40.95
C ALA A 826 5.15 -18.71 41.30
N ALA A 827 4.53 -17.53 41.41
CA ALA A 827 3.10 -17.37 41.66
C ALA A 827 2.27 -17.36 40.36
N GLY A 828 2.92 -17.51 39.19
CA GLY A 828 2.27 -17.50 37.89
C GLY A 828 1.94 -16.11 37.35
N GLU A 829 2.40 -15.03 38.00
CA GLU A 829 2.28 -13.67 37.48
C GLU A 829 3.33 -13.44 36.39
N THR A 830 2.90 -12.96 35.21
CA THR A 830 3.80 -12.67 34.09
C THR A 830 3.90 -11.17 33.85
N ARG A 831 5.12 -10.66 33.68
CA ARG A 831 5.40 -9.26 33.40
C ARG A 831 6.34 -9.13 32.21
N THR A 832 6.06 -8.15 31.37
CA THR A 832 6.80 -7.91 30.13
C THR A 832 7.73 -6.71 30.28
N GLY A 833 8.96 -6.85 29.83
CA GLY A 833 9.90 -5.76 29.59
C GLY A 833 10.25 -5.66 28.12
N THR A 834 10.24 -4.45 27.56
CA THR A 834 10.57 -4.21 26.15
C THR A 834 11.67 -3.17 26.01
N ARG A 835 12.58 -3.38 25.07
CA ARG A 835 13.65 -2.44 24.70
C ARG A 835 13.88 -2.49 23.20
N SER A 836 14.09 -1.33 22.60
CA SER A 836 14.38 -1.25 21.17
C SER A 836 15.78 -0.69 20.91
N VAL A 837 16.44 -1.21 19.88
CA VAL A 837 17.81 -0.85 19.47
C VAL A 837 17.81 -0.61 17.98
N VAL A 838 18.32 0.53 17.53
CA VAL A 838 18.42 0.85 16.10
C VAL A 838 19.84 0.57 15.63
N ILE A 839 20.02 -0.39 14.73
CA ILE A 839 21.32 -0.76 14.15
C ILE A 839 21.25 -0.52 12.65
N GLY A 840 22.11 0.36 12.14
CA GLY A 840 22.32 0.56 10.70
C GLY A 840 23.64 -0.08 10.24
N ARG A 841 23.87 -0.10 8.92
CA ARG A 841 25.21 -0.41 8.36
C ARG A 841 26.23 0.66 8.78
N ASN A 842 25.78 1.91 8.89
CA ASN A 842 26.59 3.00 9.43
C ASN A 842 26.43 3.05 10.96
N PRO A 843 27.52 3.02 11.74
CA PRO A 843 27.49 3.05 13.20
C PRO A 843 27.20 4.43 13.80
N LEU A 844 27.05 5.46 12.95
CA LEU A 844 26.86 6.86 13.33
C LEU A 844 25.44 7.31 12.97
N SER A 845 24.72 7.79 13.99
CA SER A 845 23.47 8.53 13.86
C SER A 845 23.74 10.02 14.08
N LEU A 846 23.09 10.89 13.30
CA LEU A 846 23.25 12.34 13.37
C LEU A 846 21.91 13.02 13.66
N GLN A 847 21.88 13.89 14.67
CA GLN A 847 20.72 14.70 15.02
C GLN A 847 21.09 16.17 15.08
N LEU A 848 20.38 17.02 14.31
CA LEU A 848 20.51 18.47 14.39
C LEU A 848 19.47 19.01 15.38
N SER A 849 19.91 19.78 16.38
CA SER A 849 19.04 20.42 17.38
C SER A 849 19.09 21.94 17.23
N GLY A 850 17.92 22.58 17.19
CA GLY A 850 17.72 24.01 17.05
C GLY A 850 16.23 24.39 16.92
N PRO A 851 15.89 25.69 16.96
CA PRO A 851 14.52 26.16 16.79
C PRO A 851 14.03 25.95 15.34
N GLU A 852 12.73 25.71 15.18
CA GLU A 852 12.08 25.49 13.87
C GLU A 852 12.12 26.74 12.97
N LEU A 853 12.07 27.92 13.58
CA LEU A 853 12.21 29.22 12.92
C LEU A 853 13.48 29.92 13.41
N LEU A 854 14.28 30.43 12.47
CA LEU A 854 15.53 31.14 12.74
C LEU A 854 15.41 32.58 12.25
N ASP A 855 15.78 33.54 13.09
CA ASP A 855 15.99 34.91 12.64
C ASP A 855 17.27 34.97 11.80
N ARG A 856 17.15 35.43 10.56
CA ARG A 856 18.30 35.59 9.65
C ARG A 856 19.30 36.62 10.17
N GLN A 857 18.87 37.59 10.97
CA GLN A 857 19.73 38.61 11.58
C GLN A 857 20.43 38.08 12.84
N HIS A 858 19.87 37.05 13.48
CA HIS A 858 20.37 36.49 14.74
C HIS A 858 20.32 34.96 14.70
N LEU A 859 21.32 34.36 14.05
CA LEU A 859 21.43 32.90 13.94
C LEU A 859 21.95 32.30 15.26
N PRO A 860 21.15 31.53 16.02
CA PRO A 860 21.64 30.81 17.18
C PRO A 860 22.63 29.70 16.77
N ALA A 861 23.45 29.25 17.73
CA ALA A 861 24.30 28.09 17.53
C ALA A 861 23.44 26.84 17.33
N LEU A 862 23.62 26.17 16.18
CA LEU A 862 23.00 24.87 15.91
C LEU A 862 23.90 23.76 16.45
N THR A 863 23.30 22.77 17.12
CA THR A 863 24.05 21.65 17.69
C THR A 863 23.85 20.40 16.87
N LEU A 864 24.93 19.79 16.37
CA LEU A 864 24.90 18.49 15.71
C LEU A 864 25.38 17.43 16.71
N LEU A 865 24.47 16.53 17.10
CA LEU A 865 24.74 15.42 18.01
C LEU A 865 25.01 14.16 17.18
N GLY A 866 26.20 13.58 17.36
CA GLY A 866 26.56 12.27 16.82
C GLY A 866 26.41 11.21 17.90
N THR A 867 25.60 10.19 17.66
CA THR A 867 25.41 9.07 18.59
C THR A 867 25.56 7.73 17.88
N ASN A 868 25.90 6.69 18.63
CA ASN A 868 25.82 5.32 18.13
C ASN A 868 24.39 4.76 18.30
N ALA A 869 24.20 3.49 17.92
CA ALA A 869 22.96 2.73 18.07
C ALA A 869 22.39 2.65 19.51
N THR A 870 23.21 2.91 20.52
CA THR A 870 22.84 2.82 21.94
C THR A 870 22.58 4.19 22.57
N GLY A 871 22.72 5.27 21.79
CA GLY A 871 22.54 6.66 22.23
C GLY A 871 23.78 7.26 22.89
N GLU A 872 24.91 6.54 22.92
CA GLU A 872 26.16 7.07 23.45
C GLU A 872 26.79 8.05 22.45
N PRO A 873 27.39 9.16 22.91
CA PRO A 873 28.08 10.11 22.03
C PRO A 873 29.18 9.43 21.22
N LEU A 874 29.11 9.58 19.89
CA LEU A 874 30.13 9.13 18.96
C LEU A 874 30.77 10.36 18.31
N PRO A 875 32.04 10.70 18.63
CA PRO A 875 32.72 11.84 18.04
C PRO A 875 32.75 11.72 16.51
N ALA A 876 32.31 12.76 15.83
CA ALA A 876 32.31 12.84 14.38
C ALA A 876 32.74 14.23 13.91
N THR A 877 33.49 14.29 12.82
CA THR A 877 33.86 15.52 12.13
C THR A 877 33.13 15.59 10.79
N GLY A 878 32.45 16.69 10.52
CA GLY A 878 31.69 16.87 9.28
C GLY A 878 31.51 18.34 8.92
N THR A 879 30.89 18.60 7.76
CA THR A 879 30.60 19.95 7.27
C THR A 879 29.10 20.18 7.20
N LEU A 880 28.58 21.14 7.98
CA LEU A 880 27.20 21.59 7.88
C LEU A 880 27.11 22.73 6.86
N ARG A 881 26.32 22.57 5.80
CA ARG A 881 26.10 23.61 4.77
C ARG A 881 24.66 24.10 4.84
N LEU A 882 24.47 25.37 5.16
CA LEU A 882 23.17 26.04 5.01
C LEU A 882 23.00 26.45 3.55
N LEU A 883 22.19 25.70 2.82
CA LEU A 883 21.86 26.01 1.43
C LEU A 883 20.66 26.95 1.41
N VAL A 884 20.84 28.13 0.83
CA VAL A 884 19.69 28.99 0.50
C VAL A 884 18.93 28.29 -0.60
N ARG A 885 17.63 28.04 -0.40
CA ARG A 885 16.74 27.60 -1.48
C ARG A 885 16.54 28.79 -2.43
N ARG A 886 17.53 29.03 -3.29
CA ARG A 886 17.54 30.17 -4.20
C ARG A 886 16.60 29.86 -5.35
N TYR A 887 15.42 30.46 -5.31
CA TYR A 887 14.70 30.73 -6.55
C TYR A 887 15.50 31.83 -7.27
N HIS A 888 16.48 31.44 -8.07
CA HIS A 888 17.12 32.39 -8.98
C HIS A 888 16.13 32.64 -10.13
N PRO A 889 15.52 33.84 -10.25
CA PRO A 889 15.05 34.24 -11.57
C PRO A 889 16.29 34.25 -12.45
N ASN A 890 16.27 33.48 -13.54
CA ASN A 890 17.37 33.49 -14.47
C ASN A 890 17.62 34.91 -15.01
N LEU A 891 18.86 35.19 -15.39
CA LEU A 891 19.16 36.36 -16.22
C LEU A 891 18.26 36.34 -17.48
N PRO A 892 17.82 37.50 -17.98
CA PRO A 892 16.99 37.58 -19.18
C PRO A 892 17.62 36.77 -20.31
N GLY A 893 16.87 35.80 -20.86
CA GLY A 893 17.31 35.00 -22.01
C GLY A 893 18.23 33.81 -21.73
N VAL A 894 18.57 33.51 -20.47
CA VAL A 894 19.41 32.34 -20.13
C VAL A 894 18.57 31.27 -19.42
N PRO A 895 18.40 30.06 -19.96
CA PRO A 895 17.88 28.95 -19.17
C PRO A 895 18.94 28.60 -18.11
N GLY A 896 18.62 28.80 -16.83
CA GLY A 896 19.52 28.42 -15.72
C GLY A 896 19.80 26.92 -15.70
N PRO A 897 20.76 26.46 -14.87
CA PRO A 897 21.02 25.03 -14.70
C PRO A 897 19.79 24.32 -14.12
N ALA A 898 19.69 23.00 -14.34
CA ALA A 898 18.69 22.19 -13.64
C ALA A 898 18.84 22.34 -12.12
N PRO A 899 17.74 22.28 -11.34
CA PRO A 899 17.86 22.11 -9.90
C PRO A 899 18.73 20.88 -9.65
N GLU A 900 19.84 21.04 -8.94
CA GLU A 900 20.56 19.91 -8.37
C GLU A 900 19.65 19.34 -7.25
N ASP A 901 19.35 18.05 -7.33
CA ASP A 901 18.44 17.32 -6.42
C ASP A 901 18.97 17.16 -4.99
#